data_AF-A0A661C828-F1
#
_entry.id   AF-A0A661C828-F1
#
_cell.length_a   1.000
_cell.length_b   1.000
_cell.length_c   1.000
_cell.angle_alpha   90.00
_cell.angle_beta   90.00
_cell.angle_gamma   90.00
#
_symmetry.space_group_name_H-M   'P 1'
#
loop_
_entity.id
_entity.type
_entity.pdbx_description
1 polymer ?
#
loop_
_entity_poly.entity_id
_entity_poly.type
_entity_poly.pdbx_seq_one_letter_code
_entity_poly.pdbx_strand_id
1 'polypeptide(L)'
;MWHKESPMLSTDILKKPPLLVHLVFHPESNSARELAKNIHLALNDDPIVQGLRIPTVFCKEVDSLLPPTDQQLDQAQRSFVVPLADTDMNLSDDWCEFVADLWQSCETSNHRCVPVQLTEDAWPLSPDRLGTVNFVRAFTEPQQTRTAFIIRRIIIELCRYLHGDAVGDESPEAPTKLFISHTKMDLNQKPKVVEKLKAYLQVDQPIETWFDSGDIPGGSVFTKKITEGIQDSSLLCVLTNHYASREWCRKEILLAKEKQRPVVVIDALTDTEVRSFPYIGNLPVICWNNNPQAVIDLVLKETLRHLHTSSLLQQWQQADDLIFTMPPELATIVGLPTPATVLYPEPPLGSEEILILEKTGVTVTTPLQRLASERVLKGKTVAISMSESTDSFRYGVSKLHLDATMLELSRYLLVQGVTLVYGGHLGSGGYTEKLTELVRTHNQFADIDPVERIVNYVGWPIPLSKTQRAAYKYIASLKRVARPDDIDESLNSDFTEDPDFFSAEKSPEHRYAWARGMTAMRLLETKETVARIVLGGTFGPTLKTGADGSQTEKWYASRIPGVLEEIMASVEAGQPVFLVGGFGGVAAMVVDILQGKDREEMTWDYQRNAPHAEAMRTLYKKRGDNWQGYDEMITILRNKGIAGINTLLTEEEHKLLFHTRDPILMASIIIKGLGEL
;
A
#
# COMPACT_ATOMS: atom_id res chain seq x y z
N MET A 1 26.26 -9.63 -42.15
CA MET A 1 26.89 -10.03 -40.87
C MET A 1 27.21 -8.76 -40.10
N TRP A 2 26.18 -8.09 -39.56
CA TRP A 2 26.28 -7.07 -38.52
C TRP A 2 25.14 -7.43 -37.57
N HIS A 3 25.51 -8.08 -36.46
CA HIS A 3 24.60 -8.32 -35.36
C HIS A 3 24.21 -6.93 -34.80
N LYS A 4 22.94 -6.55 -34.99
CA LYS A 4 22.33 -5.57 -34.11
C LYS A 4 22.14 -6.29 -32.78
N GLU A 5 22.98 -5.97 -31.82
CA GLU A 5 22.68 -6.19 -30.41
C GLU A 5 21.30 -5.59 -30.15
N SER A 6 20.35 -6.43 -29.74
CA SER A 6 19.13 -5.97 -29.09
C SER A 6 19.55 -5.12 -27.90
N PRO A 7 18.94 -3.96 -27.65
CA PRO A 7 19.18 -3.25 -26.40
C PRO A 7 18.75 -4.18 -25.27
N MET A 8 19.72 -4.63 -24.47
CA MET A 8 19.43 -5.25 -23.19
C MET A 8 18.61 -4.26 -22.37
N LEU A 9 17.39 -4.64 -22.01
CA LEU A 9 16.56 -4.02 -20.96
C LEU A 9 17.22 -4.24 -19.58
N SER A 10 18.45 -3.75 -19.41
CA SER A 10 19.20 -3.85 -18.17
C SER A 10 19.28 -2.47 -17.52
N THR A 11 18.23 -2.10 -16.77
CA THR A 11 18.17 -1.12 -15.63
C THR A 11 16.76 -0.57 -15.38
N ASP A 12 15.80 -0.77 -16.29
CA ASP A 12 14.51 -0.05 -16.28
C ASP A 12 13.53 -0.38 -15.14
N ILE A 13 13.74 -1.48 -14.40
CA ILE A 13 12.85 -1.91 -13.30
C ILE A 13 13.16 -1.18 -11.97
N LEU A 14 14.35 -0.60 -11.84
CA LEU A 14 14.87 -0.05 -10.57
C LEU A 14 14.55 1.45 -10.42
N LYS A 15 13.29 1.84 -10.55
CA LYS A 15 12.89 3.25 -10.40
C LYS A 15 12.46 3.49 -8.96
N LYS A 16 13.15 4.41 -8.27
CA LYS A 16 12.72 4.91 -6.96
C LYS A 16 11.31 5.51 -7.09
N PRO A 17 10.43 5.32 -6.10
CA PRO A 17 9.12 5.96 -6.11
C PRO A 17 9.26 7.48 -6.32
N PRO A 18 8.34 8.11 -7.07
CA PRO A 18 8.42 9.54 -7.38
C PRO A 18 8.32 10.40 -6.12
N LEU A 19 7.57 9.94 -5.12
CA LEU A 19 7.32 10.64 -3.86
C LEU A 19 7.30 9.63 -2.70
N LEU A 20 7.83 10.02 -1.53
CA LEU A 20 7.64 9.33 -0.25
C LEU A 20 7.37 10.33 0.87
N VAL A 21 6.33 10.09 1.67
CA VAL A 21 5.98 10.95 2.81
C VAL A 21 6.57 10.36 4.09
N HIS A 22 7.38 11.14 4.81
CA HIS A 22 8.00 10.74 6.08
C HIS A 22 7.27 11.41 7.24
N LEU A 23 6.70 10.62 8.14
CA LEU A 23 5.99 11.10 9.33
C LEU A 23 6.90 10.92 10.54
N VAL A 24 7.45 12.03 11.04
CA VAL A 24 8.48 12.04 12.08
C VAL A 24 7.86 12.45 13.40
N PHE A 25 7.95 11.62 14.43
CA PHE A 25 7.38 11.86 15.76
C PHE A 25 8.25 11.22 16.84
N HIS A 26 8.19 11.74 18.07
CA HIS A 26 8.87 11.16 19.22
C HIS A 26 8.20 9.83 19.63
N PRO A 27 8.94 8.74 19.94
CA PRO A 27 8.37 7.43 20.28
C PRO A 27 7.44 7.43 21.49
N GLU A 28 7.62 8.35 22.43
CA GLU A 28 6.73 8.48 23.60
C GLU A 28 5.42 9.21 23.28
N SER A 29 5.35 9.94 22.17
CA SER A 29 4.14 10.65 21.77
C SER A 29 3.12 9.73 21.11
N ASN A 30 2.25 9.14 21.95
CA ASN A 30 1.13 8.33 21.47
C ASN A 30 0.17 9.15 20.59
N SER A 31 -0.01 10.45 20.89
CA SER A 31 -0.92 11.31 20.13
C SER A 31 -0.39 11.61 18.73
N ALA A 32 0.91 11.88 18.59
CA ALA A 32 1.55 12.07 17.29
C ALA A 32 1.60 10.76 16.49
N ARG A 33 1.83 9.61 17.16
CA ARG A 33 1.78 8.28 16.52
C ARG A 33 0.39 7.98 15.94
N GLU A 34 -0.68 8.25 16.69
CA GLU A 34 -2.05 8.08 16.17
C GLU A 34 -2.37 9.07 15.05
N LEU A 35 -1.90 10.31 15.14
CA LEU A 35 -2.02 11.28 14.04
C LEU A 35 -1.29 10.80 12.78
N ALA A 36 -0.08 10.24 12.89
CA ALA A 36 0.67 9.67 11.77
C ALA A 36 -0.12 8.53 11.09
N LYS A 37 -0.79 7.66 11.87
CA LYS A 37 -1.70 6.64 11.33
C LYS A 37 -2.88 7.25 10.57
N ASN A 38 -3.50 8.30 11.11
CA ASN A 38 -4.60 8.99 10.44
C ASN A 38 -4.16 9.66 9.13
N ILE A 39 -2.96 10.26 9.10
CA ILE A 39 -2.38 10.83 7.88
C ILE A 39 -2.10 9.73 6.85
N HIS A 40 -1.50 8.61 7.26
CA HIS A 40 -1.28 7.45 6.39
C HIS A 40 -2.58 6.97 5.74
N LEU A 41 -3.64 6.77 6.53
CA LEU A 41 -4.95 6.34 6.04
C LEU A 41 -5.55 7.35 5.05
N ALA A 42 -5.48 8.65 5.36
CA ALA A 42 -6.00 9.69 4.47
C ALA A 42 -5.27 9.79 3.12
N LEU A 43 -4.03 9.30 3.04
CA LEU A 43 -3.22 9.29 1.82
C LEU A 43 -3.27 7.96 1.06
N ASN A 44 -3.69 6.86 1.69
CA ASN A 44 -3.60 5.51 1.10
C ASN A 44 -4.94 4.74 1.01
N ASP A 45 -5.86 4.92 1.96
CA ASP A 45 -7.08 4.11 2.10
C ASP A 45 -8.33 4.99 2.13
N ASP A 46 -8.40 5.98 1.23
CA ASP A 46 -9.56 6.86 1.11
C ASP A 46 -10.69 6.16 0.33
N PRO A 47 -11.90 6.01 0.91
CA PRO A 47 -12.99 5.28 0.27
C PRO A 47 -13.64 6.04 -0.90
N ILE A 48 -13.49 7.37 -0.97
CA ILE A 48 -14.09 8.23 -2.00
C ILE A 48 -13.11 8.42 -3.16
N VAL A 49 -11.82 8.62 -2.85
CA VAL A 49 -10.74 8.75 -3.84
C VAL A 49 -9.97 7.44 -3.92
N GLN A 50 -10.57 6.46 -4.60
CA GLN A 50 -9.90 5.20 -4.87
C GLN A 50 -8.59 5.47 -5.63
N GLY A 51 -7.46 5.04 -5.06
CA GLY A 51 -6.17 5.09 -5.75
C GLY A 51 -5.24 6.27 -5.42
N LEU A 52 -5.50 7.11 -4.40
CA LEU A 52 -4.55 8.15 -3.97
C LEU A 52 -3.15 7.57 -3.67
N ARG A 53 -3.08 6.46 -2.91
CA ARG A 53 -1.93 5.54 -2.75
C ARG A 53 -0.56 6.23 -2.67
N ILE A 54 -0.46 7.31 -1.90
CA ILE A 54 0.83 7.99 -1.71
C ILE A 54 1.60 7.24 -0.62
N PRO A 55 2.77 6.64 -0.93
CA PRO A 55 3.50 5.85 0.04
C PRO A 55 3.95 6.74 1.21
N THR A 56 3.83 6.19 2.42
CA THR A 56 4.30 6.83 3.64
C THR A 56 5.22 5.90 4.42
N VAL A 57 6.12 6.49 5.20
CA VAL A 57 6.88 5.81 6.24
C VAL A 57 6.83 6.63 7.51
N PHE A 58 6.94 5.95 8.65
CA PHE A 58 7.09 6.57 9.95
C PHE A 58 8.58 6.68 10.31
N CYS A 59 8.90 7.48 11.32
CA CYS A 59 10.23 7.45 11.91
C CYS A 59 10.54 6.04 12.44
N LYS A 60 11.78 5.60 12.29
CA LYS A 60 12.23 4.35 12.90
C LYS A 60 12.35 4.56 14.40
N GLU A 61 11.83 3.61 15.17
CA GLU A 61 11.88 3.66 16.63
C GLU A 61 12.89 2.63 17.15
N VAL A 62 13.73 3.03 18.10
CA VAL A 62 14.73 2.17 18.75
C VAL A 62 14.50 2.15 20.27
N ASP A 63 14.95 1.09 20.94
CA ASP A 63 14.69 0.88 22.38
C ASP A 63 15.28 2.01 23.26
N SER A 64 16.32 2.71 22.80
CA SER A 64 16.92 3.85 23.50
C SER A 64 16.11 5.15 23.38
N LEU A 65 15.02 5.16 22.61
CA LEU A 65 14.16 6.32 22.32
C LEU A 65 14.86 7.49 21.60
N LEU A 66 16.14 7.35 21.29
CA LEU A 66 16.90 8.31 20.47
C LEU A 66 16.36 8.35 19.03
N PRO A 67 16.48 9.49 18.33
CA PRO A 67 16.17 9.55 16.92
C PRO A 67 17.08 8.59 16.11
N PRO A 68 16.63 8.09 14.95
CA PRO A 68 17.49 7.30 14.08
C PRO A 68 18.62 8.15 13.52
N THR A 69 19.72 7.51 13.10
CA THR A 69 20.87 8.22 12.51
C THR A 69 20.54 8.88 11.18
N ASP A 70 19.55 8.36 10.45
CA ASP A 70 19.01 8.95 9.23
C ASP A 70 17.53 8.59 9.07
N GLN A 71 16.86 9.33 8.17
CA GLN A 71 15.48 9.06 7.75
C GLN A 71 15.41 8.52 6.30
N GLN A 72 16.55 8.18 5.71
CA GLN A 72 16.66 7.58 4.37
C GLN A 72 15.86 8.33 3.28
N LEU A 73 15.98 9.66 3.21
CA LEU A 73 15.22 10.50 2.29
C LEU A 73 15.44 10.12 0.81
N ASP A 74 16.61 9.57 0.48
CA ASP A 74 16.95 9.09 -0.85
C ASP A 74 16.26 7.79 -1.27
N GLN A 75 15.36 7.21 -0.46
CA GLN A 75 14.54 6.07 -0.90
C GLN A 75 13.55 6.44 -2.01
N ALA A 76 13.26 7.74 -2.20
CA ALA A 76 12.41 8.26 -3.26
C ALA A 76 13.12 9.35 -4.06
N GLN A 77 12.59 9.69 -5.24
CA GLN A 77 13.08 10.84 -6.01
C GLN A 77 12.81 12.17 -5.28
N ARG A 78 11.68 12.24 -4.59
CA ARG A 78 11.25 13.36 -3.74
C ARG A 78 10.77 12.81 -2.41
N SER A 79 11.22 13.43 -1.32
CA SER A 79 10.78 13.07 0.04
C SER A 79 10.10 14.28 0.66
N PHE A 80 8.92 14.04 1.23
CA PHE A 80 8.13 15.06 1.92
C PHE A 80 8.09 14.73 3.41
N VAL A 81 8.86 15.46 4.20
CA VAL A 81 9.07 15.21 5.63
C VAL A 81 8.09 16.05 6.44
N VAL A 82 7.38 15.40 7.36
CA VAL A 82 6.40 16.04 8.26
C VAL A 82 6.80 15.73 9.70
N PRO A 83 7.62 16.57 10.33
CA PRO A 83 7.82 16.56 11.78
C PRO A 83 6.51 16.91 12.50
N LEU A 84 6.02 15.99 13.33
CA LEU A 84 4.88 16.16 14.21
C LEU A 84 5.42 16.55 15.59
N ALA A 85 5.76 17.83 15.75
CA ALA A 85 6.45 18.36 16.90
C ALA A 85 5.49 18.62 18.07
N ASP A 86 5.78 18.04 19.22
CA ASP A 86 5.05 18.24 20.47
C ASP A 86 6.02 18.37 21.66
N THR A 87 5.47 18.43 22.88
CA THR A 87 6.24 18.56 24.12
C THR A 87 7.24 17.42 24.29
N ASP A 88 6.88 16.16 23.96
CA ASP A 88 7.80 15.02 24.10
C ASP A 88 9.03 15.20 23.20
N MET A 89 8.82 15.63 21.95
CA MET A 89 9.91 15.95 21.03
C MET A 89 10.77 17.13 21.52
N ASN A 90 10.12 18.19 22.04
CA ASN A 90 10.79 19.41 22.50
C ASN A 90 11.66 19.20 23.74
N LEU A 91 11.31 18.24 24.60
CA LEU A 91 12.07 17.91 25.81
C LEU A 91 13.35 17.12 25.52
N SER A 92 13.57 16.67 24.28
CA SER A 92 14.76 15.91 23.87
C SER A 92 15.64 16.71 22.91
N ASP A 93 16.80 17.15 23.39
CA ASP A 93 17.80 17.85 22.58
C ASP A 93 18.21 17.05 21.33
N ASP A 94 18.37 15.72 21.47
CA ASP A 94 18.71 14.84 20.34
C ASP A 94 17.64 14.89 19.24
N TRP A 95 16.36 14.88 19.60
CA TRP A 95 15.27 14.99 18.63
C TRP A 95 15.14 16.39 18.03
N CYS A 96 15.34 17.43 18.82
CA CYS A 96 15.38 18.81 18.34
C CYS A 96 16.47 19.01 17.28
N GLU A 97 17.68 18.51 17.53
CA GLU A 97 18.80 18.56 16.58
C GLU A 97 18.54 17.68 15.35
N PHE A 98 17.96 16.48 15.53
CA PHE A 98 17.59 15.62 14.41
C PHE A 98 16.58 16.27 13.46
N VAL A 99 15.54 16.93 13.98
CA VAL A 99 14.57 17.67 13.15
C VAL A 99 15.23 18.85 12.45
N ALA A 100 16.15 19.55 13.12
CA ALA A 100 16.90 20.63 12.52
C ALA A 100 17.83 20.15 11.38
N ASP A 101 18.50 19.01 11.55
CA ASP A 101 19.30 18.33 10.52
C ASP A 101 18.44 17.94 9.32
N LEU A 102 17.27 17.31 9.57
CA LEU A 102 16.34 16.95 8.51
C LEU A 102 15.87 18.16 7.71
N TRP A 103 15.49 19.25 8.39
CA TRP A 103 15.07 20.47 7.72
C TRP A 103 16.19 21.06 6.85
N GLN A 104 17.41 21.22 7.38
CA GLN A 104 18.54 21.75 6.60
C GLN A 104 18.93 20.85 5.41
N SER A 105 18.82 19.53 5.56
CA SER A 105 19.05 18.59 4.46
C SER A 105 18.02 18.74 3.33
N CYS A 106 16.77 19.10 3.66
CA CYS A 106 15.73 19.35 2.67
C CYS A 106 15.97 20.66 1.91
N GLU A 107 16.43 21.72 2.59
CA GLU A 107 16.68 23.04 1.95
C GLU A 107 17.75 23.00 0.84
N THR A 108 18.66 22.02 0.89
CA THR A 108 19.77 21.88 -0.08
C THR A 108 19.56 20.75 -1.07
N SER A 109 18.39 20.11 -1.06
CA SER A 109 18.09 18.94 -1.89
C SER A 109 16.75 19.11 -2.63
N ASN A 110 16.35 18.07 -3.37
CA ASN A 110 15.04 18.03 -4.01
C ASN A 110 13.92 17.65 -3.02
N HIS A 111 14.20 17.51 -1.73
CA HIS A 111 13.24 17.13 -0.68
C HIS A 111 12.55 18.34 -0.06
N ARG A 112 11.47 18.12 0.70
CA ARG A 112 10.74 19.21 1.36
C ARG A 112 10.39 18.83 2.79
N CYS A 113 10.60 19.74 3.73
CA CYS A 113 10.22 19.57 5.12
C CYS A 113 9.12 20.57 5.51
N VAL A 114 8.00 20.06 6.01
CA VAL A 114 6.85 20.85 6.48
C VAL A 114 6.55 20.46 7.94
N PRO A 115 7.17 21.13 8.90
CA PRO A 115 6.94 20.85 10.32
C PRO A 115 5.56 21.31 10.80
N VAL A 116 4.96 20.51 11.68
CA VAL A 116 3.64 20.74 12.29
C VAL A 116 3.82 20.83 13.79
N GLN A 117 3.41 21.96 14.37
CA GLN A 117 3.44 22.23 15.80
C GLN A 117 2.12 21.75 16.45
N LEU A 118 2.19 20.66 17.20
CA LEU A 118 1.05 20.03 17.88
C LEU A 118 0.78 20.63 19.26
N THR A 119 1.80 21.14 19.95
CA THR A 119 1.71 21.82 21.25
C THR A 119 2.37 23.20 21.21
N GLU A 120 1.92 24.12 22.05
CA GLU A 120 2.35 25.53 22.03
C GLU A 120 3.85 25.69 22.32
N ASP A 121 4.43 24.81 23.11
CA ASP A 121 5.85 24.81 23.49
C ASP A 121 6.78 24.20 22.44
N ALA A 122 6.26 23.47 21.44
CA ALA A 122 7.06 22.79 20.41
C ALA A 122 7.55 23.70 19.27
N TRP A 123 7.73 25.00 19.55
CA TRP A 123 8.39 25.93 18.63
C TRP A 123 9.08 27.08 19.39
N PRO A 124 10.33 27.42 19.03
CA PRO A 124 11.19 26.66 18.11
C PRO A 124 11.83 25.46 18.82
N LEU A 125 11.92 24.31 18.15
CA LEU A 125 12.64 23.13 18.67
C LEU A 125 14.15 23.39 18.80
N SER A 126 14.75 24.07 17.82
CA SER A 126 16.14 24.53 17.85
C SER A 126 16.16 26.03 17.54
N PRO A 127 16.30 26.92 18.53
CA PRO A 127 16.17 28.37 18.33
C PRO A 127 17.11 28.93 17.25
N ASP A 128 18.35 28.45 17.20
CA ASP A 128 19.37 28.95 16.27
C ASP A 128 19.16 28.46 14.83
N ARG A 129 18.56 27.27 14.65
CA ARG A 129 18.43 26.61 13.34
C ARG A 129 17.02 26.64 12.77
N LEU A 130 16.01 26.63 13.64
CA LEU A 130 14.58 26.55 13.32
C LEU A 130 13.78 27.77 13.81
N GLY A 131 14.41 28.73 14.51
CA GLY A 131 13.75 29.92 15.06
C GLY A 131 13.09 30.83 14.02
N THR A 132 13.48 30.73 12.74
CA THR A 132 12.89 31.47 11.62
C THR A 132 11.97 30.61 10.75
N VAL A 133 11.83 29.31 11.06
CA VAL A 133 11.04 28.36 10.25
C VAL A 133 9.61 28.36 10.74
N ASN A 134 8.66 28.58 9.84
CA ASN A 134 7.23 28.58 10.19
C ASN A 134 6.68 27.15 10.29
N PHE A 135 6.23 26.76 11.48
CA PHE A 135 5.56 25.49 11.70
C PHE A 135 4.05 25.66 11.49
N VAL A 136 3.38 24.63 10.95
CA VAL A 136 1.92 24.60 10.91
C VAL A 136 1.39 24.56 12.35
N ARG A 137 0.82 25.67 12.83
CA ARG A 137 0.34 25.85 14.21
C ARG A 137 -0.95 25.06 14.48
N ALA A 138 -0.87 23.73 14.53
CA ALA A 138 -2.04 22.89 14.74
C ALA A 138 -2.62 22.99 16.16
N PHE A 139 -1.83 23.42 17.14
CA PHE A 139 -2.29 23.61 18.52
C PHE A 139 -3.39 24.68 18.66
N THR A 140 -3.47 25.65 17.73
CA THR A 140 -4.53 26.68 17.74
C THR A 140 -5.88 26.16 17.28
N GLU A 141 -5.91 24.98 16.66
CA GLU A 141 -7.14 24.36 16.18
C GLU A 141 -7.85 23.57 17.30
N PRO A 142 -9.20 23.61 17.35
CA PRO A 142 -9.98 22.78 18.24
C PRO A 142 -9.64 21.29 18.09
N GLN A 143 -9.58 20.56 19.20
CA GLN A 143 -9.18 19.15 19.22
C GLN A 143 -10.00 18.28 18.27
N GLN A 144 -11.31 18.56 18.13
CA GLN A 144 -12.21 17.79 17.27
C GLN A 144 -11.92 17.95 15.76
N THR A 145 -11.34 19.08 15.34
CA THR A 145 -11.08 19.39 13.92
C THR A 145 -9.59 19.37 13.57
N ARG A 146 -8.71 19.29 14.57
CA ARG A 146 -7.25 19.36 14.42
C ARG A 146 -6.69 18.34 13.44
N THR A 147 -7.08 17.07 13.55
CA THR A 147 -6.61 16.01 12.64
C THR A 147 -6.98 16.30 11.18
N ALA A 148 -8.24 16.68 10.94
CA ALA A 148 -8.72 17.03 9.60
C ALA A 148 -8.00 18.28 9.04
N PHE A 149 -7.76 19.29 9.90
CA PHE A 149 -6.98 20.47 9.54
C PHE A 149 -5.55 20.11 9.11
N ILE A 150 -4.84 19.29 9.89
CA ILE A 150 -3.46 18.88 9.59
C ILE A 150 -3.40 18.10 8.28
N ILE A 151 -4.28 17.11 8.10
CA ILE A 151 -4.35 16.32 6.86
C ILE A 151 -4.57 17.23 5.65
N ARG A 152 -5.52 18.17 5.74
CA ARG A 152 -5.79 19.13 4.67
C ARG A 152 -4.56 19.99 4.35
N ARG A 153 -3.87 20.51 5.37
CA ARG A 153 -2.63 21.28 5.18
C ARG A 153 -1.55 20.46 4.49
N ILE A 154 -1.34 19.21 4.89
CA ILE A 154 -0.38 18.30 4.27
C ILE A 154 -0.73 18.08 2.79
N ILE A 155 -2.00 17.80 2.47
CA ILE A 155 -2.45 17.60 1.08
C ILE A 155 -2.18 18.86 0.23
N ILE A 156 -2.45 20.05 0.76
CA ILE A 156 -2.19 21.32 0.06
C ILE A 156 -0.70 21.47 -0.26
N GLU A 157 0.16 21.28 0.74
CA GLU A 157 1.61 21.42 0.53
C GLU A 157 2.17 20.33 -0.39
N LEU A 158 1.60 19.12 -0.37
CA LEU A 158 1.93 18.05 -1.31
C LEU A 158 1.54 18.42 -2.76
N CYS A 159 0.35 18.99 -2.96
CA CYS A 159 -0.06 19.46 -4.29
C CYS A 159 0.91 20.51 -4.83
N ARG A 160 1.26 21.54 -4.03
CA ARG A 160 2.25 22.56 -4.41
C ARG A 160 3.60 21.95 -4.77
N TYR A 161 4.07 21.04 -3.91
CA TYR A 161 5.36 20.40 -4.08
C TYR A 161 5.45 19.52 -5.34
N LEU A 162 4.36 18.83 -5.70
CA LEU A 162 4.29 18.06 -6.94
C LEU A 162 4.06 18.94 -8.18
N HIS A 163 3.35 20.06 -8.04
CA HIS A 163 3.15 21.03 -9.12
C HIS A 163 4.47 21.68 -9.58
N GLY A 164 5.43 21.82 -8.66
CA GLY A 164 6.76 22.36 -8.95
C GLY A 164 6.97 23.79 -8.45
N ASP A 165 6.13 24.26 -7.52
CA ASP A 165 6.27 25.58 -6.91
C ASP A 165 7.65 25.70 -6.23
N ALA A 166 8.39 26.77 -6.56
CA ALA A 166 9.71 27.03 -6.00
C ALA A 166 9.65 27.19 -4.46
N VAL A 167 10.68 26.70 -3.77
CA VAL A 167 10.90 26.96 -2.34
C VAL A 167 11.48 28.38 -2.23
N GLY A 168 10.72 29.36 -1.72
CA GLY A 168 11.21 30.73 -1.56
C GLY A 168 10.15 31.80 -1.25
N ASP A 169 10.62 33.01 -0.93
CA ASP A 169 9.92 34.21 -0.39
C ASP A 169 8.72 34.76 -1.18
N GLU A 170 8.32 34.15 -2.30
CA GLU A 170 7.11 34.55 -3.01
C GLU A 170 5.87 33.95 -2.36
N SER A 171 4.76 34.70 -2.32
CA SER A 171 3.48 34.18 -1.84
C SER A 171 3.16 32.89 -2.59
N PRO A 172 2.95 31.75 -1.90
CA PRO A 172 2.80 30.48 -2.57
C PRO A 172 1.60 30.55 -3.52
N GLU A 173 1.83 30.20 -4.80
CA GLU A 173 0.74 30.03 -5.75
C GLU A 173 -0.27 29.01 -5.20
N ALA A 174 -1.52 29.14 -5.63
CA ALA A 174 -2.53 28.18 -5.22
C ALA A 174 -2.14 26.77 -5.72
N PRO A 175 -2.31 25.73 -4.89
CA PRO A 175 -1.96 24.35 -5.23
C PRO A 175 -2.71 23.84 -6.46
N THR A 176 -3.84 24.46 -6.80
CA THR A 176 -4.57 24.29 -8.05
C THR A 176 -5.53 25.46 -8.25
N LYS A 177 -5.83 25.76 -9.51
CA LYS A 177 -6.99 26.57 -9.89
C LYS A 177 -8.24 25.70 -9.83
N LEU A 178 -9.36 26.25 -9.35
CA LEU A 178 -10.65 25.54 -9.31
C LEU A 178 -11.62 26.11 -10.35
N PHE A 179 -12.10 25.27 -11.26
CA PHE A 179 -13.15 25.59 -12.24
C PHE A 179 -14.49 25.00 -11.78
N ILE A 180 -15.50 25.85 -11.52
CA ILE A 180 -16.84 25.40 -11.08
C ILE A 180 -17.78 25.33 -12.28
N SER A 181 -17.97 24.12 -12.82
CA SER A 181 -18.94 23.84 -13.89
C SER A 181 -20.35 23.73 -13.30
N HIS A 182 -21.26 24.60 -13.75
CA HIS A 182 -22.63 24.64 -13.26
C HIS A 182 -23.59 25.27 -14.28
N THR A 183 -24.90 25.08 -14.09
CA THR A 183 -25.94 25.75 -14.90
C THR A 183 -26.50 26.99 -14.20
N LYS A 184 -26.63 28.10 -14.93
CA LYS A 184 -27.24 29.33 -14.42
C LYS A 184 -28.73 29.21 -14.10
N MET A 185 -29.42 28.20 -14.64
CA MET A 185 -30.86 27.98 -14.38
C MET A 185 -31.17 27.63 -12.92
N ASP A 186 -30.22 26.96 -12.27
CA ASP A 186 -30.45 26.34 -10.96
C ASP A 186 -29.76 27.14 -9.84
N LEU A 187 -29.08 28.24 -10.16
CA LEU A 187 -28.36 29.08 -9.18
C LEU A 187 -29.24 29.53 -8.01
N ASN A 188 -30.49 29.91 -8.31
CA ASN A 188 -31.43 30.42 -7.31
C ASN A 188 -32.31 29.32 -6.70
N GLN A 189 -32.15 28.07 -7.14
CA GLN A 189 -32.93 26.93 -6.66
C GLN A 189 -32.26 26.28 -5.44
N LYS A 190 -33.06 25.76 -4.50
CA LYS A 190 -32.50 24.98 -3.38
C LYS A 190 -31.84 23.71 -3.95
N PRO A 191 -30.63 23.34 -3.49
CA PRO A 191 -30.01 23.76 -2.23
C PRO A 191 -28.99 24.93 -2.31
N LYS A 192 -28.94 25.67 -3.43
CA LYS A 192 -28.03 26.81 -3.65
C LYS A 192 -26.54 26.47 -3.50
N VAL A 193 -26.13 25.33 -4.06
CA VAL A 193 -24.77 24.76 -3.90
C VAL A 193 -23.69 25.76 -4.31
N VAL A 194 -23.80 26.33 -5.50
CA VAL A 194 -22.79 27.24 -6.06
C VAL A 194 -22.60 28.48 -5.18
N GLU A 195 -23.69 29.08 -4.69
CA GLU A 195 -23.64 30.26 -3.80
C GLU A 195 -22.89 29.95 -2.51
N LYS A 196 -23.18 28.79 -1.91
CA LYS A 196 -22.53 28.35 -0.66
C LYS A 196 -21.06 28.02 -0.84
N LEU A 197 -20.70 27.37 -1.95
CA LEU A 197 -19.30 27.13 -2.31
C LEU A 197 -18.55 28.45 -2.53
N LYS A 198 -19.13 29.39 -3.27
CA LYS A 198 -18.54 30.72 -3.49
C LYS A 198 -18.33 31.46 -2.16
N ALA A 199 -19.33 31.47 -1.29
CA ALA A 199 -19.23 32.09 0.03
C ALA A 199 -18.13 31.44 0.89
N TYR A 200 -17.98 30.12 0.82
CA TYR A 200 -16.92 29.40 1.55
C TYR A 200 -15.52 29.69 0.99
N LEU A 201 -15.36 29.75 -0.33
CA LEU A 201 -14.08 30.02 -1.00
C LEU A 201 -13.58 31.46 -0.83
N GLN A 202 -14.47 32.43 -0.55
CA GLN A 202 -14.09 33.82 -0.29
C GLN A 202 -13.45 34.05 1.09
N VAL A 203 -13.48 33.05 1.98
CA VAL A 203 -12.96 33.15 3.35
C VAL A 203 -11.70 32.29 3.48
N ASP A 204 -10.52 32.93 3.39
CA ASP A 204 -9.19 32.36 3.70
C ASP A 204 -9.00 30.90 3.27
N GLN A 205 -9.26 30.60 1.99
CA GLN A 205 -8.93 29.29 1.41
C GLN A 205 -7.66 29.39 0.58
N PRO A 206 -6.77 28.40 0.67
CA PRO A 206 -5.53 28.36 -0.10
C PRO A 206 -5.74 27.96 -1.56
N ILE A 207 -6.94 28.14 -2.14
CA ILE A 207 -7.29 27.76 -3.52
C ILE A 207 -7.63 29.01 -4.31
N GLU A 208 -6.91 29.25 -5.40
CA GLU A 208 -7.25 30.31 -6.36
C GLU A 208 -8.45 29.84 -7.18
N THR A 209 -9.57 30.51 -7.02
CA THR A 209 -10.80 30.13 -7.72
C THR A 209 -10.85 30.83 -9.07
N TRP A 210 -10.94 30.05 -10.17
CA TRP A 210 -11.24 30.62 -11.48
C TRP A 210 -12.75 30.58 -11.70
N PHE A 211 -13.34 31.77 -11.72
CA PHE A 211 -14.79 31.91 -11.78
C PHE A 211 -15.30 31.92 -13.23
N ASP A 212 -16.17 30.94 -13.49
CA ASP A 212 -17.32 30.97 -14.41
C ASP A 212 -17.08 31.39 -15.87
N SER A 213 -17.58 30.57 -16.80
CA SER A 213 -17.87 30.97 -18.19
C SER A 213 -18.71 32.27 -18.32
N GLY A 214 -19.36 32.71 -17.23
CA GLY A 214 -20.06 33.97 -17.08
C GLY A 214 -19.22 35.25 -16.98
N ASP A 215 -17.93 35.16 -16.63
CA ASP A 215 -17.02 36.32 -16.54
C ASP A 215 -16.14 36.50 -17.80
N ILE A 216 -16.44 35.72 -18.85
CA ILE A 216 -15.83 35.87 -20.17
C ILE A 216 -16.24 37.25 -20.73
N PRO A 217 -15.29 38.20 -20.95
CA PRO A 217 -15.61 39.53 -21.46
C PRO A 217 -16.35 39.42 -22.80
N GLY A 218 -17.41 40.21 -22.96
CA GLY A 218 -18.17 40.26 -24.21
C GLY A 218 -17.24 40.53 -25.40
N GLY A 219 -17.27 39.66 -26.41
CA GLY A 219 -16.43 39.73 -27.61
C GLY A 219 -15.23 38.77 -27.65
N SER A 220 -14.99 37.97 -26.61
CA SER A 220 -13.95 36.93 -26.65
C SER A 220 -14.43 35.60 -27.22
N VAL A 221 -13.52 34.84 -27.86
CA VAL A 221 -13.83 33.50 -28.40
C VAL A 221 -13.99 32.54 -27.24
N PHE A 222 -15.23 32.37 -26.81
CA PHE A 222 -15.67 31.59 -25.64
C PHE A 222 -14.97 30.22 -25.52
N THR A 223 -14.80 29.51 -26.65
CA THR A 223 -14.12 28.19 -26.72
C THR A 223 -12.65 28.22 -26.31
N LYS A 224 -11.91 29.28 -26.68
CA LYS A 224 -10.47 29.38 -26.41
C LYS A 224 -10.20 29.61 -24.92
N LYS A 225 -10.95 30.50 -24.28
CA LYS A 225 -10.82 30.78 -22.84
C LYS A 225 -11.20 29.61 -21.94
N ILE A 226 -12.23 28.84 -22.30
CA ILE A 226 -12.60 27.63 -21.54
C ILE A 226 -11.51 26.56 -21.69
N THR A 227 -10.94 26.42 -22.89
CA THR A 227 -9.84 25.49 -23.12
C THR A 227 -8.62 25.87 -22.29
N GLU A 228 -8.23 27.13 -22.29
CA GLU A 228 -7.14 27.67 -21.47
C GLU A 228 -7.43 27.51 -19.96
N GLY A 229 -8.66 27.78 -19.52
CA GLY A 229 -9.04 27.66 -18.10
C GLY A 229 -9.07 26.22 -17.58
N ILE A 230 -9.51 25.24 -18.38
CA ILE A 230 -9.57 23.83 -17.99
C ILE A 230 -8.19 23.19 -17.98
N GLN A 231 -7.29 23.55 -18.91
CA GLN A 231 -5.97 22.93 -19.04
C GLN A 231 -5.12 22.99 -17.76
N ASP A 232 -5.29 24.02 -16.94
CA ASP A 232 -4.51 24.25 -15.72
C ASP A 232 -5.36 24.22 -14.43
N SER A 233 -6.59 23.70 -14.47
CA SER A 233 -7.45 23.64 -13.29
C SER A 233 -7.94 22.22 -12.95
N SER A 234 -8.41 22.08 -11.71
CA SER A 234 -9.28 21.01 -11.26
C SER A 234 -10.72 21.44 -11.46
N LEU A 235 -11.57 20.53 -11.94
CA LEU A 235 -12.96 20.84 -12.27
C LEU A 235 -13.92 20.30 -11.21
N LEU A 236 -14.87 21.14 -10.81
CA LEU A 236 -15.96 20.80 -9.90
C LEU A 236 -17.28 20.87 -10.67
N CYS A 237 -17.87 19.71 -10.90
CA CYS A 237 -19.16 19.56 -11.55
C CYS A 237 -20.29 19.66 -10.53
N VAL A 238 -21.16 20.68 -10.63
CA VAL A 238 -22.34 20.82 -9.78
C VAL A 238 -23.55 20.25 -10.51
N LEU A 239 -23.79 18.95 -10.32
CA LEU A 239 -24.86 18.22 -10.99
C LEU A 239 -26.22 18.57 -10.38
N THR A 240 -26.99 19.39 -11.09
CA THR A 240 -28.38 19.77 -10.74
C THR A 240 -29.35 19.39 -11.86
N ASN A 241 -30.65 19.54 -11.61
CA ASN A 241 -31.73 19.07 -12.50
C ASN A 241 -31.56 19.50 -13.97
N HIS A 242 -31.05 20.70 -14.25
CA HIS A 242 -30.84 21.19 -15.62
C HIS A 242 -29.40 21.08 -16.13
N TYR A 243 -28.46 20.53 -15.35
CA TYR A 243 -27.02 20.52 -15.70
C TYR A 243 -26.77 19.78 -17.02
N ALA A 244 -27.19 18.52 -17.13
CA ALA A 244 -26.96 17.71 -18.34
C ALA A 244 -27.65 18.23 -19.59
N SER A 245 -28.68 19.08 -19.45
CA SER A 245 -29.35 19.72 -20.60
C SER A 245 -28.45 20.77 -21.28
N ARG A 246 -27.46 21.33 -20.55
CA ARG A 246 -26.61 22.43 -21.03
C ARG A 246 -25.43 21.91 -21.85
N GLU A 247 -25.36 22.37 -23.10
CA GLU A 247 -24.29 21.98 -24.04
C GLU A 247 -22.90 22.31 -23.52
N TRP A 248 -22.72 23.50 -22.93
CA TRP A 248 -21.43 23.93 -22.41
C TRP A 248 -20.96 23.09 -21.22
N CYS A 249 -21.85 22.82 -20.25
CA CYS A 249 -21.54 21.91 -19.14
C CYS A 249 -21.10 20.53 -19.66
N ARG A 250 -21.76 19.99 -20.69
CA ARG A 250 -21.34 18.73 -21.33
C ARG A 250 -19.96 18.83 -21.96
N LYS A 251 -19.66 19.92 -22.67
CA LYS A 251 -18.35 20.15 -23.31
C LYS A 251 -17.22 20.30 -22.30
N GLU A 252 -17.46 20.97 -21.18
CA GLU A 252 -16.47 21.16 -20.11
C GLU A 252 -16.02 19.81 -19.52
N ILE A 253 -16.96 18.91 -19.20
CA ILE A 253 -16.64 17.56 -18.71
C ILE A 253 -15.86 16.76 -19.74
N LEU A 254 -16.32 16.75 -21.00
CA LEU A 254 -15.63 16.01 -22.06
C LEU A 254 -14.20 16.52 -22.27
N LEU A 255 -13.99 17.84 -22.25
CA LEU A 255 -12.67 18.44 -22.39
C LEU A 255 -11.77 18.13 -21.18
N ALA A 256 -12.31 18.18 -19.96
CA ALA A 256 -11.56 17.84 -18.76
C ALA A 256 -11.09 16.38 -18.79
N LYS A 257 -11.95 15.45 -19.21
CA LYS A 257 -11.58 14.04 -19.42
C LYS A 257 -10.56 13.85 -20.52
N GLU A 258 -10.73 14.51 -21.68
CA GLU A 258 -9.76 14.48 -22.78
C GLU A 258 -8.37 14.95 -22.34
N LYS A 259 -8.31 15.98 -21.50
CA LYS A 259 -7.06 16.57 -20.99
C LYS A 259 -6.59 15.95 -19.67
N GLN A 260 -7.19 14.86 -19.22
CA GLN A 260 -6.83 14.15 -17.98
C GLN A 260 -6.79 15.06 -16.74
N ARG A 261 -7.70 16.04 -16.69
CA ARG A 261 -7.81 16.98 -15.57
C ARG A 261 -8.56 16.34 -14.40
N PRO A 262 -8.21 16.70 -13.15
CA PRO A 262 -8.96 16.24 -11.98
C PRO A 262 -10.42 16.71 -12.07
N VAL A 263 -11.39 15.81 -11.86
CA VAL A 263 -12.81 16.18 -11.86
C VAL A 263 -13.53 15.56 -10.67
N VAL A 264 -14.27 16.38 -9.92
CA VAL A 264 -15.15 15.93 -8.84
C VAL A 264 -16.59 16.30 -9.16
N VAL A 265 -17.52 15.40 -8.92
CA VAL A 265 -18.96 15.62 -9.09
C VAL A 265 -19.61 15.84 -7.73
N ILE A 266 -20.32 16.95 -7.59
CA ILE A 266 -21.28 17.17 -6.52
C ILE A 266 -22.64 16.74 -7.04
N ASP A 267 -23.18 15.64 -6.51
CA ASP A 267 -24.56 15.29 -6.77
C ASP A 267 -25.48 16.19 -5.93
N ALA A 268 -26.17 17.10 -6.61
CA ALA A 268 -27.15 18.03 -6.06
C ALA A 268 -28.49 17.93 -6.80
N LEU A 269 -28.79 16.78 -7.40
CA LEU A 269 -30.09 16.49 -7.99
C LEU A 269 -31.16 16.52 -6.90
N THR A 270 -32.29 17.20 -7.16
CA THR A 270 -33.39 17.34 -6.20
C THR A 270 -34.73 16.85 -6.71
N ASP A 271 -34.86 16.69 -8.03
CA ASP A 271 -36.09 16.23 -8.66
C ASP A 271 -35.76 15.22 -9.76
N THR A 272 -35.65 15.67 -11.01
CA THR A 272 -35.45 14.80 -12.16
C THR A 272 -34.41 15.36 -13.12
N GLU A 273 -33.70 14.45 -13.78
CA GLU A 273 -32.84 14.75 -14.91
C GLU A 273 -33.52 14.20 -16.17
N VAL A 274 -33.88 15.08 -17.11
CA VAL A 274 -34.64 14.68 -18.32
C VAL A 274 -33.87 13.67 -19.19
N ARG A 275 -32.54 13.80 -19.18
CA ARG A 275 -31.63 12.91 -19.88
C ARG A 275 -30.30 12.89 -19.14
N SER A 276 -29.96 11.74 -18.58
CA SER A 276 -28.67 11.56 -17.92
C SER A 276 -27.51 11.68 -18.90
N PHE A 277 -26.49 12.41 -18.47
CA PHE A 277 -25.27 12.62 -19.22
C PHE A 277 -24.26 11.52 -18.87
N PRO A 278 -24.06 10.49 -19.72
CA PRO A 278 -23.32 9.29 -19.33
C PRO A 278 -21.83 9.53 -19.06
N TYR A 279 -21.25 10.60 -19.62
CA TYR A 279 -19.82 10.87 -19.54
C TYR A 279 -19.37 11.55 -18.23
N ILE A 280 -20.26 11.67 -17.24
CA ILE A 280 -19.89 12.00 -15.86
C ILE A 280 -19.54 10.76 -15.02
N GLY A 281 -19.77 9.56 -15.56
CA GLY A 281 -19.41 8.30 -14.90
C GLY A 281 -17.91 8.17 -14.63
N ASN A 282 -17.53 7.24 -13.76
CA ASN A 282 -16.13 6.95 -13.39
C ASN A 282 -15.36 8.14 -12.76
N LEU A 283 -16.08 9.15 -12.27
CA LEU A 283 -15.51 10.29 -11.53
C LEU A 283 -15.87 10.17 -10.04
N PRO A 284 -15.04 10.68 -9.11
CA PRO A 284 -15.42 10.80 -7.71
C PRO A 284 -16.70 11.63 -7.55
N VAL A 285 -17.69 11.07 -6.84
CA VAL A 285 -18.98 11.71 -6.59
C VAL A 285 -19.18 11.92 -5.09
N ILE A 286 -19.62 13.11 -4.72
CA ILE A 286 -20.07 13.43 -3.35
C ILE A 286 -21.50 13.98 -3.38
N CYS A 287 -22.39 13.39 -2.58
CA CYS A 287 -23.73 13.93 -2.42
C CYS A 287 -23.69 15.23 -1.63
N TRP A 288 -24.38 16.26 -2.11
CA TRP A 288 -24.44 17.55 -1.43
C TRP A 288 -25.22 17.44 -0.11
N ASN A 289 -24.50 17.56 1.01
CA ASN A 289 -25.05 17.53 2.37
C ASN A 289 -24.89 18.88 3.10
N ASN A 290 -24.78 19.98 2.36
CA ASN A 290 -24.53 21.32 2.90
C ASN A 290 -23.15 21.50 3.57
N ASN A 291 -22.15 20.68 3.21
CA ASN A 291 -20.78 20.77 3.69
C ASN A 291 -19.81 21.14 2.55
N PRO A 292 -19.53 22.44 2.31
CA PRO A 292 -18.58 22.86 1.28
C PRO A 292 -17.15 22.38 1.57
N GLN A 293 -16.75 22.21 2.84
CA GLN A 293 -15.40 21.77 3.18
C GLN A 293 -15.12 20.35 2.67
N ALA A 294 -16.06 19.42 2.86
CA ALA A 294 -15.90 18.05 2.36
C ALA A 294 -15.73 17.99 0.82
N VAL A 295 -16.38 18.90 0.10
CA VAL A 295 -16.20 19.04 -1.36
C VAL A 295 -14.79 19.51 -1.69
N ILE A 296 -14.29 20.53 -0.99
CA ILE A 296 -12.94 21.04 -1.21
C ILE A 296 -11.87 20.00 -0.86
N ASP A 297 -12.05 19.28 0.25
CA ASP A 297 -11.15 18.20 0.65
C ASP A 297 -11.10 17.10 -0.42
N LEU A 298 -12.24 16.76 -1.02
CA LEU A 298 -12.31 15.78 -2.11
C LEU A 298 -11.59 16.27 -3.38
N VAL A 299 -11.79 17.54 -3.78
CA VAL A 299 -11.10 18.13 -4.94
C VAL A 299 -9.59 18.16 -4.74
N LEU A 300 -9.13 18.51 -3.55
CA LEU A 300 -7.69 18.54 -3.22
C LEU A 300 -7.08 17.14 -3.28
N LYS A 301 -7.76 16.13 -2.73
CA LYS A 301 -7.32 14.72 -2.82
C LYS A 301 -7.28 14.22 -4.25
N GLU A 302 -8.30 14.53 -5.05
CA GLU A 302 -8.35 14.13 -6.45
C GLU A 302 -7.25 14.81 -7.29
N THR A 303 -6.99 16.08 -7.01
CA THR A 303 -5.87 16.82 -7.60
C THR A 303 -4.53 16.16 -7.25
N LEU A 304 -4.33 15.85 -5.97
CA LEU A 304 -3.13 15.18 -5.50
C LEU A 304 -2.94 13.79 -6.14
N ARG A 305 -4.03 13.02 -6.28
CA ARG A 305 -4.02 11.72 -6.98
C ARG A 305 -3.53 11.85 -8.41
N HIS A 306 -4.04 12.83 -9.17
CA HIS A 306 -3.61 13.06 -10.56
C HIS A 306 -2.13 13.46 -10.66
N LEU A 307 -1.67 14.37 -9.80
CA LEU A 307 -0.27 14.83 -9.79
C LEU A 307 0.71 13.68 -9.47
N HIS A 308 0.40 12.91 -8.42
CA HIS A 308 1.20 11.75 -8.04
C HIS A 308 1.17 10.66 -9.12
N THR A 309 -0.01 10.32 -9.64
CA THR A 309 -0.17 9.30 -10.69
C THR A 309 0.57 9.67 -11.97
N SER A 310 0.48 10.94 -12.40
CA SER A 310 1.22 11.41 -13.57
C SER A 310 2.73 11.20 -13.39
N SER A 311 3.26 11.59 -12.23
CA SER A 311 4.69 11.43 -11.90
C SER A 311 5.10 9.96 -11.87
N LEU A 312 4.25 9.08 -11.35
CA LEU A 312 4.47 7.63 -11.35
C LEU A 312 4.48 7.07 -12.77
N LEU A 313 3.45 7.35 -13.57
CA LEU A 313 3.31 6.77 -14.92
C LEU A 313 4.38 7.28 -15.89
N GLN A 314 4.87 8.51 -15.74
CA GLN A 314 6.01 9.04 -16.51
C GLN A 314 7.27 8.19 -16.33
N GLN A 315 7.47 7.58 -15.16
CA GLN A 315 8.58 6.65 -14.96
C GLN A 315 8.44 5.37 -15.78
N TRP A 316 7.23 4.98 -16.18
CA TRP A 316 6.93 3.75 -16.92
C TRP A 316 6.62 3.99 -18.40
N GLN A 317 6.57 5.25 -18.81
CA GLN A 317 6.19 5.67 -20.16
C GLN A 317 7.25 5.24 -21.19
N GLN A 318 6.79 4.61 -22.27
CA GLN A 318 7.56 4.36 -23.49
C GLN A 318 7.25 5.44 -24.55
N ALA A 319 8.08 5.54 -25.60
CA ALA A 319 8.04 6.65 -26.56
C ALA A 319 6.66 6.89 -27.21
N ASP A 320 5.87 5.83 -27.42
CA ASP A 320 4.57 5.89 -28.10
C ASP A 320 3.37 5.79 -27.12
N ASP A 321 3.61 5.86 -25.81
CA ASP A 321 2.56 5.76 -24.79
C ASP A 321 1.84 7.09 -24.58
N LEU A 322 0.51 7.01 -24.45
CA LEU A 322 -0.34 8.06 -23.92
C LEU A 322 -0.58 7.80 -22.43
N ILE A 323 -0.24 8.77 -21.58
CA ILE A 323 -0.48 8.68 -20.12
C ILE A 323 -1.90 9.11 -19.79
N PHE A 324 -2.66 8.22 -19.16
CA PHE A 324 -3.96 8.53 -18.58
C PHE A 324 -3.86 8.39 -17.06
N THR A 325 -4.15 9.47 -16.32
CA THR A 325 -4.10 9.46 -14.83
C THR A 325 -5.38 8.88 -14.20
N MET A 326 -6.33 8.50 -15.04
CA MET A 326 -7.54 7.77 -14.68
C MET A 326 -7.64 6.52 -15.55
N PRO A 327 -8.33 5.47 -15.08
CA PRO A 327 -8.64 4.33 -15.93
C PRO A 327 -9.36 4.80 -17.22
N PRO A 328 -8.98 4.28 -18.40
CA PRO A 328 -9.58 4.69 -19.67
C PRO A 328 -11.03 4.22 -19.76
N GLU A 329 -11.85 4.98 -20.48
CA GLU A 329 -13.22 4.63 -20.80
C GLU A 329 -13.48 4.90 -22.28
N LEU A 330 -14.58 4.38 -22.83
CA LEU A 330 -14.86 4.52 -24.26
C LEU A 330 -14.81 5.99 -24.73
N ALA A 331 -15.31 6.92 -23.91
CA ALA A 331 -15.34 8.34 -24.23
C ALA A 331 -13.95 8.99 -24.31
N THR A 332 -12.95 8.47 -23.60
CA THR A 332 -11.59 9.00 -23.62
C THR A 332 -10.70 8.35 -24.69
N ILE A 333 -11.11 7.21 -25.25
CA ILE A 333 -10.29 6.46 -26.23
C ILE A 333 -10.77 6.53 -27.69
N VAL A 334 -12.06 6.76 -27.96
CA VAL A 334 -12.66 6.63 -29.32
C VAL A 334 -12.10 7.61 -30.38
N GLY A 335 -11.31 8.61 -29.97
CA GLY A 335 -10.65 9.57 -30.88
C GLY A 335 -9.13 9.39 -31.00
N LEU A 336 -8.53 8.41 -30.32
CA LEU A 336 -7.09 8.23 -30.31
C LEU A 336 -6.59 7.63 -31.64
N PRO A 337 -5.33 7.92 -32.04
CA PRO A 337 -4.74 7.29 -33.21
C PRO A 337 -4.68 5.77 -33.04
N THR A 338 -4.77 5.03 -34.14
CA THR A 338 -4.62 3.57 -34.14
C THR A 338 -3.48 3.16 -35.06
N PRO A 339 -2.49 2.39 -34.57
CA PRO A 339 -2.35 1.88 -33.19
C PRO A 339 -1.95 2.97 -32.18
N ALA A 340 -2.42 2.86 -30.94
CA ALA A 340 -1.93 3.62 -29.80
C ALA A 340 -1.96 2.75 -28.54
N THR A 341 -1.10 3.09 -27.58
CA THR A 341 -1.04 2.44 -26.27
C THR A 341 -1.34 3.47 -25.19
N VAL A 342 -2.32 3.19 -24.34
CA VAL A 342 -2.66 3.98 -23.16
C VAL A 342 -2.08 3.31 -21.93
N LEU A 343 -1.19 4.02 -21.24
CA LEU A 343 -0.63 3.65 -19.94
C LEU A 343 -1.43 4.34 -18.83
N TYR A 344 -2.02 3.57 -17.93
CA TYR A 344 -2.89 4.07 -16.84
C TYR A 344 -2.55 3.41 -15.48
N PRO A 345 -3.01 3.97 -14.34
CA PRO A 345 -2.59 3.46 -13.02
C PRO A 345 -3.16 2.08 -12.68
N GLU A 346 -2.47 1.38 -11.79
CA GLU A 346 -2.98 0.18 -11.14
C GLU A 346 -4.21 0.45 -10.25
N PRO A 347 -5.09 -0.54 -10.01
CA PRO A 347 -5.14 -1.86 -10.65
C PRO A 347 -5.72 -1.78 -12.06
N PRO A 348 -5.57 -2.83 -12.89
CA PRO A 348 -6.16 -2.81 -14.22
C PRO A 348 -7.69 -2.89 -14.20
N LEU A 349 -8.28 -2.52 -15.33
CA LEU A 349 -9.72 -2.61 -15.57
C LEU A 349 -10.21 -4.06 -15.57
N GLY A 350 -11.50 -4.22 -15.26
CA GLY A 350 -12.21 -5.49 -15.37
C GLY A 350 -12.25 -6.00 -16.81
N SER A 351 -12.41 -7.31 -16.97
CA SER A 351 -12.49 -7.96 -18.29
C SER A 351 -13.60 -7.41 -19.18
N GLU A 352 -14.74 -7.07 -18.58
CA GLU A 352 -15.92 -6.52 -19.22
C GLU A 352 -15.67 -5.13 -19.82
N GLU A 353 -14.88 -4.30 -19.14
CA GLU A 353 -14.49 -2.98 -19.62
C GLU A 353 -13.46 -3.12 -20.74
N ILE A 354 -12.43 -3.95 -20.54
CA ILE A 354 -11.36 -4.17 -21.53
C ILE A 354 -11.93 -4.67 -22.87
N LEU A 355 -12.85 -5.64 -22.86
CA LEU A 355 -13.51 -6.14 -24.08
C LEU A 355 -14.27 -5.06 -24.86
N ILE A 356 -14.74 -4.01 -24.18
CA ILE A 356 -15.37 -2.86 -24.84
C ILE A 356 -14.30 -1.95 -25.44
N LEU A 357 -13.22 -1.66 -24.70
CA LEU A 357 -12.15 -0.79 -25.16
C LEU A 357 -11.36 -1.38 -26.33
N GLU A 358 -11.15 -2.70 -26.35
CA GLU A 358 -10.46 -3.43 -27.43
C GLU A 358 -11.11 -3.19 -28.81
N LYS A 359 -12.42 -2.92 -28.86
CA LYS A 359 -13.15 -2.64 -30.12
C LYS A 359 -12.68 -1.36 -30.81
N THR A 360 -11.96 -0.50 -30.11
CA THR A 360 -11.38 0.73 -30.66
C THR A 360 -10.05 0.51 -31.37
N GLY A 361 -9.39 -0.64 -31.16
CA GLY A 361 -8.03 -0.90 -31.64
C GLY A 361 -6.93 -0.20 -30.85
N VAL A 362 -7.26 0.48 -29.75
CA VAL A 362 -6.31 1.06 -28.80
C VAL A 362 -5.95 0.00 -27.76
N THR A 363 -4.66 -0.19 -27.51
CA THR A 363 -4.17 -1.03 -26.42
C THR A 363 -4.20 -0.24 -25.12
N VAL A 364 -4.73 -0.83 -24.05
CA VAL A 364 -4.69 -0.25 -22.70
C VAL A 364 -3.87 -1.16 -21.79
N THR A 365 -2.99 -0.61 -20.97
CA THR A 365 -2.17 -1.39 -20.04
C THR A 365 -1.80 -0.57 -18.80
N THR A 366 -1.65 -1.25 -17.67
CA THR A 366 -1.00 -0.68 -16.48
C THR A 366 0.51 -1.01 -16.46
N PRO A 367 1.31 -0.36 -15.60
CA PRO A 367 2.73 -0.68 -15.42
C PRO A 367 3.03 -2.17 -15.19
N LEU A 368 2.34 -2.82 -14.24
CA LEU A 368 2.62 -4.21 -13.88
C LEU A 368 2.02 -5.19 -14.87
N GLN A 369 0.89 -4.87 -15.52
CA GLN A 369 0.39 -5.65 -16.66
C GLN A 369 1.38 -5.68 -17.80
N ARG A 370 2.01 -4.54 -18.12
CA ARG A 370 3.04 -4.48 -19.16
C ARG A 370 4.26 -5.32 -18.79
N LEU A 371 4.75 -5.18 -17.55
CA LEU A 371 5.89 -5.95 -17.09
C LEU A 371 5.63 -7.46 -17.16
N ALA A 372 4.39 -7.88 -16.87
CA ALA A 372 3.99 -9.26 -16.89
C ALA A 372 3.59 -9.79 -18.27
N SER A 373 3.09 -8.95 -19.20
CA SER A 373 2.72 -9.42 -20.55
C SER A 373 3.92 -9.91 -21.37
N GLU A 374 5.12 -9.47 -20.98
CA GLU A 374 6.40 -9.98 -21.50
C GLU A 374 6.79 -11.35 -20.91
N ARG A 375 6.00 -11.91 -19.97
CA ARG A 375 6.35 -13.07 -19.14
C ARG A 375 5.16 -14.03 -18.99
N VAL A 376 5.42 -15.33 -18.89
CA VAL A 376 4.35 -16.32 -18.66
C VAL A 376 4.24 -16.63 -17.17
N LEU A 377 3.38 -15.89 -16.45
CA LEU A 377 3.10 -16.16 -15.03
C LEU A 377 1.89 -17.06 -14.80
N LYS A 378 1.02 -17.19 -15.81
CA LYS A 378 -0.21 -17.98 -15.75
C LYS A 378 0.08 -19.42 -15.34
N GLY A 379 -0.62 -19.89 -14.32
CA GLY A 379 -0.55 -21.29 -13.85
C GLY A 379 0.60 -21.59 -12.91
N LYS A 380 1.44 -20.60 -12.55
CA LYS A 380 2.43 -20.76 -11.48
C LYS A 380 1.73 -20.74 -10.11
N THR A 381 2.13 -21.67 -9.24
CA THR A 381 1.60 -21.79 -7.87
C THR A 381 2.65 -21.28 -6.89
N VAL A 382 2.40 -20.16 -6.23
CA VAL A 382 3.38 -19.45 -5.39
C VAL A 382 2.92 -19.43 -3.93
N ALA A 383 3.81 -19.82 -3.03
CA ALA A 383 3.59 -19.76 -1.59
C ALA A 383 3.72 -18.34 -1.06
N ILE A 384 2.80 -17.94 -0.19
CA ILE A 384 2.76 -16.62 0.44
C ILE A 384 2.91 -16.77 1.96
N SER A 385 4.12 -16.49 2.45
CA SER A 385 4.48 -16.48 3.87
C SER A 385 4.45 -15.04 4.39
N MET A 386 3.24 -14.54 4.64
CA MET A 386 3.04 -13.16 5.07
C MET A 386 2.29 -13.12 6.39
N SER A 387 2.89 -12.51 7.41
CA SER A 387 2.26 -12.36 8.72
C SER A 387 2.76 -11.11 9.44
N GLU A 388 2.11 -10.77 10.55
CA GLU A 388 2.53 -9.69 11.45
C GLU A 388 4.03 -9.76 11.79
N SER A 389 4.65 -8.58 11.92
CA SER A 389 6.02 -8.41 12.37
C SER A 389 6.04 -7.92 13.82
N THR A 390 6.90 -8.50 14.64
CA THR A 390 7.06 -8.13 16.06
C THR A 390 7.79 -6.80 16.28
N ASP A 391 8.58 -6.36 15.31
CA ASP A 391 9.49 -5.23 15.41
C ASP A 391 9.31 -4.22 14.26
N SER A 392 8.13 -4.17 13.63
CA SER A 392 7.88 -3.33 12.43
C SER A 392 8.22 -1.84 12.65
N PHE A 393 8.04 -1.36 13.88
CA PHE A 393 8.35 0.02 14.30
C PHE A 393 9.84 0.37 14.12
N ARG A 394 10.74 -0.60 14.26
CA ARG A 394 12.19 -0.42 14.01
C ARG A 394 12.48 -0.13 12.53
N TYR A 395 11.53 -0.46 11.65
CA TYR A 395 11.61 -0.24 10.21
C TYR A 395 10.75 0.93 9.76
N GLY A 396 10.20 1.74 10.67
CA GLY A 396 9.39 2.91 10.32
C GLY A 396 8.09 2.53 9.63
N VAL A 397 7.53 1.36 9.95
CA VAL A 397 6.25 0.90 9.41
C VAL A 397 5.39 0.28 10.52
N SER A 398 4.09 0.26 10.28
CA SER A 398 3.07 -0.27 11.20
C SER A 398 2.29 -1.41 10.57
N LYS A 399 1.40 -2.03 11.34
CA LYS A 399 0.46 -3.05 10.84
C LYS A 399 -0.35 -2.55 9.63
N LEU A 400 -0.69 -1.26 9.58
CA LEU A 400 -1.42 -0.67 8.44
C LEU A 400 -0.65 -0.82 7.13
N HIS A 401 0.66 -0.52 7.16
CA HIS A 401 1.53 -0.63 6.00
C HIS A 401 1.70 -2.10 5.57
N LEU A 402 1.86 -3.00 6.54
CA LEU A 402 2.02 -4.42 6.30
C LEU A 402 0.77 -5.02 5.66
N ASP A 403 -0.41 -4.78 6.26
CA ASP A 403 -1.70 -5.30 5.76
C ASP A 403 -2.00 -4.78 4.34
N ALA A 404 -1.75 -3.49 4.10
CA ALA A 404 -1.91 -2.90 2.76
C ALA A 404 -0.96 -3.55 1.74
N THR A 405 0.31 -3.73 2.10
CA THR A 405 1.32 -4.34 1.21
C THR A 405 1.00 -5.81 0.91
N MET A 406 0.56 -6.58 1.91
CA MET A 406 0.11 -7.97 1.72
C MET A 406 -1.03 -8.06 0.71
N LEU A 407 -2.00 -7.14 0.82
CA LEU A 407 -3.14 -7.06 -0.09
C LEU A 407 -2.71 -6.67 -1.50
N GLU A 408 -1.85 -5.66 -1.65
CA GLU A 408 -1.36 -5.21 -2.97
C GLU A 408 -0.53 -6.29 -3.67
N LEU A 409 0.44 -6.91 -2.99
CA LEU A 409 1.25 -7.97 -3.57
C LEU A 409 0.42 -9.16 -4.02
N SER A 410 -0.50 -9.60 -3.15
CA SER A 410 -1.44 -10.68 -3.50
C SER A 410 -2.31 -10.28 -4.70
N ARG A 411 -2.77 -9.02 -4.73
CA ARG A 411 -3.55 -8.49 -5.86
C ARG A 411 -2.78 -8.57 -7.17
N TYR A 412 -1.57 -8.04 -7.21
CA TYR A 412 -0.78 -7.99 -8.43
C TYR A 412 -0.49 -9.40 -8.96
N LEU A 413 -0.13 -10.35 -8.09
CA LEU A 413 0.11 -11.74 -8.51
C LEU A 413 -1.17 -12.41 -9.06
N LEU A 414 -2.31 -12.20 -8.41
CA LEU A 414 -3.60 -12.72 -8.88
C LEU A 414 -4.03 -12.09 -10.21
N VAL A 415 -3.80 -10.80 -10.41
CA VAL A 415 -4.08 -10.15 -11.70
C VAL A 415 -3.22 -10.74 -12.81
N GLN A 416 -2.01 -11.24 -12.52
CA GLN A 416 -1.12 -11.88 -13.51
C GLN A 416 -1.30 -13.39 -13.70
N GLY A 417 -2.35 -13.98 -13.12
CA GLY A 417 -2.65 -15.40 -13.36
C GLY A 417 -1.92 -16.38 -12.45
N VAL A 418 -1.25 -15.90 -11.40
CA VAL A 418 -0.62 -16.75 -10.36
C VAL A 418 -1.69 -17.36 -9.46
N THR A 419 -1.50 -18.61 -9.04
CA THR A 419 -2.27 -19.24 -7.95
C THR A 419 -1.54 -19.02 -6.64
N LEU A 420 -2.22 -18.43 -5.66
CA LEU A 420 -1.63 -18.13 -4.36
C LEU A 420 -1.90 -19.27 -3.38
N VAL A 421 -0.84 -19.70 -2.69
CA VAL A 421 -0.90 -20.72 -1.65
C VAL A 421 -0.62 -20.11 -0.29
N TYR A 422 -1.51 -20.37 0.67
CA TYR A 422 -1.42 -19.91 2.05
C TYR A 422 -1.36 -21.10 3.02
N GLY A 423 -0.66 -20.93 4.14
CA GLY A 423 -0.71 -21.83 5.28
C GLY A 423 -1.50 -21.24 6.45
N GLY A 424 -2.51 -21.95 6.95
CA GLY A 424 -3.17 -21.63 8.22
C GLY A 424 -4.41 -20.73 8.13
N HIS A 425 -4.51 -19.72 9.02
CA HIS A 425 -5.69 -18.85 9.11
C HIS A 425 -5.63 -17.78 8.01
N LEU A 426 -6.57 -17.85 7.08
CA LEU A 426 -6.78 -16.88 6.00
C LEU A 426 -7.30 -15.54 6.55
N GLY A 427 -6.44 -14.80 7.26
CA GLY A 427 -6.68 -13.42 7.72
C GLY A 427 -7.96 -13.21 8.56
N SER A 428 -8.22 -11.96 8.94
CA SER A 428 -9.58 -11.57 9.32
C SER A 428 -10.48 -11.59 8.07
N GLY A 429 -11.79 -11.75 8.23
CA GLY A 429 -12.75 -11.92 7.11
C GLY A 429 -12.54 -10.94 5.95
N GLY A 430 -12.17 -9.68 6.23
CA GLY A 430 -11.95 -8.66 5.21
C GLY A 430 -10.76 -8.88 4.26
N TYR A 431 -9.70 -9.61 4.64
CA TYR A 431 -8.54 -9.82 3.73
C TYR A 431 -8.90 -10.81 2.61
N THR A 432 -9.42 -11.97 2.99
CA THR A 432 -9.72 -13.07 2.05
C THR A 432 -10.94 -12.76 1.19
N GLU A 433 -11.92 -12.02 1.74
CA GLU A 433 -13.03 -11.47 0.96
C GLU A 433 -12.53 -10.51 -0.14
N LYS A 434 -11.64 -9.55 0.21
CA LYS A 434 -11.04 -8.62 -0.76
C LYS A 434 -10.25 -9.34 -1.86
N LEU A 435 -9.50 -10.40 -1.51
CA LEU A 435 -8.79 -11.20 -2.51
C LEU A 435 -9.75 -11.95 -3.43
N THR A 436 -10.83 -12.52 -2.89
CA THR A 436 -11.82 -13.26 -3.70
C THR A 436 -12.55 -12.36 -4.68
N GLU A 437 -12.98 -11.18 -4.22
CA GLU A 437 -13.60 -10.17 -5.08
C GLU A 437 -12.67 -9.83 -6.25
N LEU A 438 -11.39 -9.61 -5.96
CA LEU A 438 -10.41 -9.31 -6.98
C LEU A 438 -10.26 -10.44 -8.02
N VAL A 439 -10.15 -11.70 -7.60
CA VAL A 439 -10.02 -12.82 -8.55
C VAL A 439 -11.24 -12.90 -9.46
N ARG A 440 -12.45 -12.64 -8.92
CA ARG A 440 -13.68 -12.62 -9.72
C ARG A 440 -13.67 -11.50 -10.76
N THR A 441 -13.22 -10.29 -10.39
CA THR A 441 -13.17 -9.13 -11.30
C THR A 441 -12.10 -9.29 -12.40
N HIS A 442 -10.97 -9.92 -12.09
CA HIS A 442 -9.82 -10.03 -13.00
C HIS A 442 -9.69 -11.43 -13.60
N ASN A 443 -10.80 -12.15 -13.79
CA ASN A 443 -10.78 -13.54 -14.25
C ASN A 443 -10.52 -13.69 -15.76
N GLN A 444 -9.62 -12.89 -16.32
CA GLN A 444 -9.20 -12.96 -17.73
C GLN A 444 -8.59 -14.32 -18.10
N PHE A 445 -8.24 -15.15 -17.11
CA PHE A 445 -7.76 -16.50 -17.29
C PHE A 445 -8.92 -17.51 -17.22
N ALA A 446 -9.71 -17.57 -18.28
CA ALA A 446 -10.95 -18.35 -18.41
C ALA A 446 -10.86 -19.88 -18.16
N ASP A 447 -9.67 -20.41 -17.84
CA ASP A 447 -9.39 -21.84 -17.73
C ASP A 447 -9.35 -22.38 -16.29
N ILE A 448 -9.32 -21.51 -15.27
CA ILE A 448 -9.26 -21.90 -13.85
C ILE A 448 -10.38 -21.20 -13.09
N ASP A 449 -11.14 -21.95 -12.27
CA ASP A 449 -12.16 -21.36 -11.40
C ASP A 449 -11.49 -20.36 -10.42
N PRO A 450 -12.02 -19.14 -10.24
CA PRO A 450 -11.52 -18.17 -9.26
C PRO A 450 -11.19 -18.76 -7.89
N VAL A 451 -11.98 -19.73 -7.41
CA VAL A 451 -11.80 -20.39 -6.11
C VAL A 451 -10.53 -21.23 -6.06
N GLU A 452 -10.10 -21.79 -7.19
CA GLU A 452 -8.89 -22.62 -7.30
C GLU A 452 -7.60 -21.78 -7.35
N ARG A 453 -7.73 -20.47 -7.55
CA ARG A 453 -6.59 -19.53 -7.58
C ARG A 453 -6.12 -19.09 -6.21
N ILE A 454 -6.87 -19.44 -5.15
CA ILE A 454 -6.51 -19.24 -3.75
C ILE A 454 -6.58 -20.61 -3.07
N VAL A 455 -5.43 -21.17 -2.70
CA VAL A 455 -5.34 -22.47 -2.04
C VAL A 455 -4.86 -22.28 -0.61
N ASN A 456 -5.61 -22.80 0.36
CA ASN A 456 -5.22 -22.77 1.76
C ASN A 456 -4.94 -24.17 2.30
N TYR A 457 -3.71 -24.37 2.75
CA TYR A 457 -3.28 -25.58 3.43
C TYR A 457 -3.65 -25.48 4.90
N VAL A 458 -4.51 -26.40 5.32
CA VAL A 458 -4.94 -26.52 6.71
C VAL A 458 -4.17 -27.66 7.34
N GLY A 459 -3.10 -27.30 8.04
CA GLY A 459 -2.25 -28.24 8.78
C GLY A 459 -2.99 -28.88 9.96
N TRP A 460 -2.80 -30.18 10.17
CA TRP A 460 -3.12 -30.79 11.46
C TRP A 460 -2.28 -30.10 12.55
N PRO A 461 -2.81 -29.81 13.75
CA PRO A 461 -4.11 -30.22 14.29
C PRO A 461 -5.22 -29.16 14.16
N ILE A 462 -5.09 -28.18 13.26
CA ILE A 462 -6.10 -27.11 13.13
C ILE A 462 -7.43 -27.74 12.68
N PRO A 463 -8.52 -27.60 13.45
CA PRO A 463 -9.80 -28.18 13.09
C PRO A 463 -10.41 -27.45 11.89
N LEU A 464 -11.08 -28.20 11.03
CA LEU A 464 -11.78 -27.67 9.87
C LEU A 464 -13.30 -27.90 10.02
N SER A 465 -13.96 -26.99 10.72
CA SER A 465 -15.39 -27.07 11.00
C SER A 465 -16.25 -26.97 9.74
N LYS A 466 -17.48 -27.50 9.80
CA LYS A 466 -18.47 -27.37 8.71
C LYS A 466 -18.72 -25.89 8.35
N THR A 467 -18.79 -25.01 9.35
CA THR A 467 -19.00 -23.58 9.16
C THR A 467 -17.84 -22.93 8.40
N GLN A 468 -16.60 -23.25 8.74
CA GLN A 468 -15.43 -22.76 7.99
C GLN A 468 -15.45 -23.24 6.54
N ARG A 469 -15.71 -24.53 6.30
CA ARG A 469 -15.81 -25.05 4.92
C ARG A 469 -16.91 -24.37 4.12
N ALA A 470 -18.05 -24.06 4.75
CA ALA A 470 -19.13 -23.31 4.11
C ALA A 470 -18.71 -21.87 3.79
N ALA A 471 -18.01 -21.20 4.71
CA ALA A 471 -17.51 -19.84 4.51
C ALA A 471 -16.52 -19.76 3.34
N TYR A 472 -15.61 -20.72 3.21
CA TYR A 472 -14.58 -20.70 2.16
C TYR A 472 -15.01 -21.31 0.81
N LYS A 473 -16.19 -21.94 0.73
CA LYS A 473 -16.64 -22.72 -0.44
C LYS A 473 -16.50 -21.99 -1.78
N TYR A 474 -16.70 -20.68 -1.80
CA TYR A 474 -16.63 -19.85 -3.01
C TYR A 474 -15.52 -18.79 -2.95
N ILE A 475 -14.57 -18.98 -2.03
CA ILE A 475 -13.51 -18.03 -1.69
C ILE A 475 -12.14 -18.66 -1.95
N ALA A 476 -11.91 -19.87 -1.44
CA ALA A 476 -10.62 -20.55 -1.56
C ALA A 476 -10.78 -22.08 -1.56
N SER A 477 -9.89 -22.76 -2.28
CA SER A 477 -9.71 -24.21 -2.18
C SER A 477 -9.02 -24.58 -0.87
N LEU A 478 -9.66 -25.42 -0.06
CA LEU A 478 -9.10 -25.86 1.22
C LEU A 478 -8.45 -27.24 1.07
N LYS A 479 -7.14 -27.32 1.33
CA LYS A 479 -6.38 -28.58 1.30
C LYS A 479 -5.97 -28.98 2.70
N ARG A 480 -6.61 -30.02 3.23
CA ARG A 480 -6.30 -30.55 4.56
C ARG A 480 -5.06 -31.42 4.52
N VAL A 481 -4.12 -31.16 5.42
CA VAL A 481 -2.93 -32.00 5.61
C VAL A 481 -3.19 -32.98 6.75
N ALA A 482 -2.90 -34.25 6.50
CA ALA A 482 -3.15 -35.34 7.44
C ALA A 482 -2.27 -35.21 8.70
N ARG A 483 -2.73 -35.82 9.80
CA ARG A 483 -1.93 -36.06 11.00
C ARG A 483 -0.67 -36.84 10.61
N PRO A 484 0.53 -36.46 11.10
CA PRO A 484 1.73 -37.26 10.88
C PRO A 484 1.58 -38.68 11.45
N ASP A 485 2.05 -39.69 10.71
CA ASP A 485 1.86 -41.11 11.07
C ASP A 485 2.44 -41.48 12.45
N ASP A 486 3.46 -40.74 12.91
CA ASP A 486 4.10 -40.98 14.21
C ASP A 486 3.37 -40.33 15.38
N ILE A 487 2.29 -39.58 15.12
CA ILE A 487 1.47 -38.91 16.13
C ILE A 487 0.12 -39.61 16.22
N ASP A 488 -0.21 -40.15 17.39
CA ASP A 488 -1.47 -40.85 17.61
C ASP A 488 -1.99 -40.76 19.05
N GLU A 489 -3.12 -41.40 19.29
CA GLU A 489 -3.82 -41.48 20.57
C GLU A 489 -3.02 -42.17 21.67
N SER A 490 -1.98 -42.94 21.32
CA SER A 490 -1.07 -43.55 22.30
C SER A 490 -0.15 -42.51 22.95
N LEU A 491 0.13 -41.39 22.26
CA LEU A 491 0.86 -40.26 22.83
C LEU A 491 -0.03 -39.36 23.67
N ASN A 492 -1.25 -39.10 23.19
CA ASN A 492 -2.27 -38.39 23.92
C ASN A 492 -3.64 -38.66 23.31
N SER A 493 -4.66 -38.88 24.14
CA SER A 493 -6.03 -39.10 23.68
C SER A 493 -6.60 -37.98 22.79
N ASP A 494 -6.07 -36.77 22.90
CA ASP A 494 -6.49 -35.61 22.09
C ASP A 494 -6.01 -35.70 20.63
N PHE A 495 -4.99 -36.51 20.34
CA PHE A 495 -4.32 -36.51 19.03
C PHE A 495 -5.01 -37.40 18.01
N THR A 496 -6.34 -37.34 17.90
CA THR A 496 -7.09 -38.10 16.89
C THR A 496 -6.81 -37.59 15.47
N GLU A 497 -7.25 -38.31 14.44
CA GLU A 497 -7.14 -37.87 13.03
C GLU A 497 -7.86 -36.53 12.79
N ASP A 498 -9.02 -36.36 13.43
CA ASP A 498 -9.89 -35.19 13.35
C ASP A 498 -10.12 -34.60 14.76
N PRO A 499 -9.11 -33.94 15.35
CA PRO A 499 -9.21 -33.47 16.72
C PRO A 499 -10.11 -32.23 16.82
N ASP A 500 -10.81 -32.09 17.94
CA ASP A 500 -11.30 -30.79 18.38
C ASP A 500 -10.11 -29.86 18.67
N PHE A 501 -10.35 -28.54 18.70
CA PHE A 501 -9.28 -27.60 19.01
C PHE A 501 -8.65 -27.91 20.37
N PHE A 502 -7.33 -28.10 20.39
CA PHE A 502 -6.52 -28.12 21.61
C PHE A 502 -5.44 -27.05 21.55
N SER A 503 -5.08 -26.47 22.69
CA SER A 503 -3.99 -25.49 22.75
C SER A 503 -2.63 -26.20 22.66
N ALA A 504 -1.73 -25.70 21.81
CA ALA A 504 -0.33 -26.11 21.82
C ALA A 504 0.35 -25.85 23.18
N GLU A 505 -0.14 -24.90 23.96
CA GLU A 505 0.41 -24.59 25.29
C GLU A 505 -0.14 -25.50 26.40
N LYS A 506 -1.03 -26.45 26.09
CA LYS A 506 -1.65 -27.36 27.08
C LYS A 506 -0.61 -28.26 27.75
N SER A 507 0.34 -28.79 27.00
CA SER A 507 1.48 -29.57 27.53
C SER A 507 2.63 -29.63 26.51
N PRO A 508 3.83 -30.09 26.92
CA PRO A 508 4.93 -30.33 26.00
C PRO A 508 4.57 -31.27 24.83
N GLU A 509 3.78 -32.31 25.08
CA GLU A 509 3.30 -33.25 24.06
C GLU A 509 2.39 -32.56 23.04
N HIS A 510 1.50 -31.66 23.50
CA HIS A 510 0.61 -30.92 22.60
C HIS A 510 1.40 -29.94 21.73
N ARG A 511 2.39 -29.25 22.29
CA ARG A 511 3.27 -28.37 21.50
C ARG A 511 4.10 -29.16 20.49
N TYR A 512 4.65 -30.29 20.91
CA TYR A 512 5.38 -31.22 20.05
C TYR A 512 4.52 -31.69 18.86
N ALA A 513 3.33 -32.22 19.14
CA ALA A 513 2.40 -32.69 18.12
C ALA A 513 1.97 -31.55 17.18
N TRP A 514 1.62 -30.39 17.73
CA TRP A 514 1.31 -29.19 16.94
C TRP A 514 2.46 -28.82 16.01
N ALA A 515 3.69 -28.76 16.50
CA ALA A 515 4.86 -28.47 15.69
C ALA A 515 5.01 -29.47 14.53
N ARG A 516 4.88 -30.78 14.79
CA ARG A 516 4.98 -31.84 13.78
C ARG A 516 3.95 -31.70 12.66
N GLY A 517 2.70 -31.44 13.01
CA GLY A 517 1.65 -31.24 12.01
C GLY A 517 1.85 -29.99 11.16
N MET A 518 2.28 -28.88 11.77
CA MET A 518 2.62 -27.66 11.03
C MET A 518 3.85 -27.83 10.13
N THR A 519 4.88 -28.56 10.59
CA THR A 519 6.05 -28.90 9.75
C THR A 519 5.62 -29.74 8.54
N ALA A 520 4.76 -30.75 8.72
CA ALA A 520 4.25 -31.57 7.62
C ALA A 520 3.50 -30.73 6.58
N MET A 521 2.68 -29.77 7.03
CA MET A 521 1.98 -28.83 6.16
C MET A 521 2.95 -27.97 5.34
N ARG A 522 3.95 -27.35 5.99
CA ARG A 522 4.94 -26.48 5.33
C ARG A 522 5.80 -27.22 4.31
N LEU A 523 6.18 -28.46 4.61
CA LEU A 523 6.94 -29.31 3.68
C LEU A 523 6.10 -29.69 2.46
N LEU A 524 4.81 -30.02 2.65
CA LEU A 524 3.90 -30.30 1.54
C LEU A 524 3.67 -29.06 0.66
N GLU A 525 3.44 -27.91 1.29
CA GLU A 525 3.26 -26.62 0.61
C GLU A 525 4.47 -26.27 -0.26
N THR A 526 5.69 -26.43 0.31
CA THR A 526 6.95 -26.18 -0.40
C THR A 526 7.13 -27.11 -1.60
N LYS A 527 6.69 -28.37 -1.50
CA LYS A 527 6.76 -29.35 -2.60
C LYS A 527 5.82 -29.02 -3.76
N GLU A 528 4.71 -28.33 -3.49
CA GLU A 528 3.63 -28.09 -4.46
C GLU A 528 3.61 -26.66 -5.00
N THR A 529 4.60 -25.85 -4.63
CA THR A 529 4.77 -24.47 -5.08
C THR A 529 6.09 -24.31 -5.83
N VAL A 530 6.18 -23.30 -6.71
CA VAL A 530 7.39 -23.03 -7.52
C VAL A 530 8.32 -22.00 -6.90
N ALA A 531 7.81 -21.18 -5.99
CA ALA A 531 8.53 -20.12 -5.30
C ALA A 531 7.80 -19.74 -4.01
N ARG A 532 8.50 -19.05 -3.11
CA ARG A 532 7.94 -18.49 -1.88
C ARG A 532 8.20 -17.00 -1.77
N ILE A 533 7.18 -16.23 -1.42
CA ILE A 533 7.29 -14.81 -1.10
C ILE A 533 7.10 -14.63 0.39
N VAL A 534 8.00 -13.89 1.03
CA VAL A 534 8.06 -13.74 2.48
C VAL A 534 8.01 -12.27 2.86
N LEU A 535 7.08 -11.92 3.76
CA LEU A 535 6.91 -10.56 4.28
C LEU A 535 6.57 -10.63 5.78
N GLY A 536 7.36 -9.94 6.59
CA GLY A 536 7.18 -9.93 8.04
C GLY A 536 7.52 -11.27 8.69
N GLY A 537 6.66 -11.75 9.59
CA GLY A 537 6.90 -12.97 10.35
C GLY A 537 7.14 -12.72 11.83
N THR A 538 6.36 -13.38 12.69
CA THR A 538 6.55 -13.30 14.14
C THR A 538 7.71 -14.20 14.56
N PHE A 539 8.72 -13.63 15.25
CA PHE A 539 9.83 -14.40 15.85
C PHE A 539 9.79 -14.47 17.38
N GLY A 540 8.96 -13.63 18.02
CA GLY A 540 8.84 -13.50 19.47
C GLY A 540 7.38 -13.39 19.92
N PRO A 541 7.13 -13.00 21.19
CA PRO A 541 5.78 -12.80 21.70
C PRO A 541 5.10 -11.62 20.99
N THR A 542 3.81 -11.76 20.75
CA THR A 542 2.96 -10.68 20.23
C THR A 542 1.88 -10.34 21.24
N LEU A 543 1.60 -9.05 21.45
CA LEU A 543 0.48 -8.60 22.27
C LEU A 543 -0.83 -8.78 21.52
N LYS A 544 -1.75 -9.55 22.10
CA LYS A 544 -3.09 -9.78 21.57
C LYS A 544 -4.13 -9.18 22.50
N THR A 545 -4.98 -8.31 21.95
CA THR A 545 -6.10 -7.71 22.68
C THR A 545 -7.32 -8.63 22.62
N GLY A 546 -7.79 -9.07 23.78
CA GLY A 546 -9.03 -9.83 23.94
C GLY A 546 -10.27 -8.97 23.69
N ALA A 547 -11.43 -9.62 23.55
CA ALA A 547 -12.71 -8.93 23.35
C ALA A 547 -13.12 -8.02 24.54
N ASP A 548 -12.53 -8.26 25.71
CA ASP A 548 -12.67 -7.48 26.93
C ASP A 548 -11.62 -6.35 27.07
N GLY A 549 -10.75 -6.18 26.07
CA GLY A 549 -9.66 -5.21 26.09
C GLY A 549 -8.41 -5.68 26.85
N SER A 550 -8.40 -6.89 27.42
CA SER A 550 -7.21 -7.45 28.07
C SER A 550 -6.09 -7.69 27.04
N GLN A 551 -4.84 -7.41 27.40
CA GLN A 551 -3.69 -7.74 26.56
C GLN A 551 -3.02 -9.00 27.07
N THR A 552 -2.82 -9.95 26.17
CA THR A 552 -2.12 -11.21 26.45
C THR A 552 -0.97 -11.39 25.48
N GLU A 553 0.21 -11.74 26.00
CA GLU A 553 1.34 -12.11 25.16
C GLU A 553 1.13 -13.51 24.61
N LYS A 554 1.34 -13.67 23.31
CA LYS A 554 1.24 -14.96 22.62
C LYS A 554 2.48 -15.24 21.79
N TRP A 555 3.12 -16.37 22.08
CA TRP A 555 4.23 -16.91 21.29
C TRP A 555 3.73 -17.74 20.11
N TYR A 556 4.60 -17.97 19.12
CA TYR A 556 4.34 -18.97 18.09
C TYR A 556 4.32 -20.39 18.69
N ALA A 557 3.53 -21.29 18.11
CA ALA A 557 3.29 -22.63 18.67
C ALA A 557 4.31 -23.70 18.21
N SER A 558 4.96 -23.54 17.05
CA SER A 558 5.89 -24.52 16.47
C SER A 558 7.24 -24.60 17.21
N ARG A 559 8.18 -25.43 16.69
CA ARG A 559 9.55 -25.58 17.21
C ARG A 559 10.44 -24.36 17.02
N ILE A 560 10.22 -23.64 15.92
CA ILE A 560 10.88 -22.40 15.52
C ILE A 560 9.80 -21.45 14.97
N PRO A 561 10.08 -20.15 14.79
CA PRO A 561 9.16 -19.23 14.13
C PRO A 561 8.61 -19.80 12.83
N GLY A 562 7.30 -19.66 12.61
CA GLY A 562 6.62 -20.37 11.52
C GLY A 562 7.12 -19.99 10.12
N VAL A 563 7.24 -18.69 9.89
CA VAL A 563 7.80 -18.14 8.64
C VAL A 563 9.26 -18.55 8.46
N LEU A 564 10.02 -18.73 9.54
CA LEU A 564 11.41 -19.18 9.44
C LEU A 564 11.48 -20.63 8.95
N GLU A 565 10.60 -21.49 9.47
CA GLU A 565 10.51 -22.88 9.00
C GLU A 565 10.12 -22.97 7.52
N GLU A 566 9.23 -22.10 7.05
CA GLU A 566 8.85 -21.97 5.64
C GLU A 566 10.04 -21.54 4.76
N ILE A 567 10.82 -20.55 5.20
CA ILE A 567 12.06 -20.13 4.52
C ILE A 567 13.04 -21.31 4.45
N MET A 568 13.34 -21.96 5.57
CA MET A 568 14.33 -23.04 5.62
C MET A 568 13.93 -24.21 4.73
N ALA A 569 12.66 -24.64 4.79
CA ALA A 569 12.14 -25.69 3.92
C ALA A 569 12.33 -25.35 2.43
N SER A 570 12.11 -24.09 2.05
CA SER A 570 12.27 -23.61 0.67
C SER A 570 13.73 -23.58 0.24
N VAL A 571 14.61 -23.00 1.08
CA VAL A 571 16.04 -22.89 0.80
C VAL A 571 16.71 -24.26 0.66
N GLU A 572 16.33 -25.21 1.51
CA GLU A 572 16.83 -26.59 1.46
C GLU A 572 16.31 -27.35 0.23
N ALA A 573 15.05 -27.11 -0.16
CA ALA A 573 14.48 -27.66 -1.38
C ALA A 573 15.02 -27.00 -2.66
N GLY A 574 15.82 -25.93 -2.55
CA GLY A 574 16.28 -25.14 -3.69
C GLY A 574 15.17 -24.32 -4.35
N GLN A 575 14.04 -24.14 -3.66
CA GLN A 575 12.94 -23.29 -4.11
C GLN A 575 13.33 -21.81 -3.94
N PRO A 576 13.16 -20.97 -4.97
CA PRO A 576 13.41 -19.53 -4.90
C PRO A 576 12.59 -18.84 -3.80
N VAL A 577 13.28 -18.09 -2.93
CA VAL A 577 12.66 -17.29 -1.86
C VAL A 577 12.82 -15.79 -2.13
N PHE A 578 11.70 -15.09 -2.25
CA PHE A 578 11.63 -13.64 -2.35
C PHE A 578 11.45 -13.05 -0.94
N LEU A 579 12.52 -12.54 -0.34
CA LEU A 579 12.50 -11.95 1.01
C LEU A 579 12.21 -10.45 0.95
N VAL A 580 11.12 -10.01 1.57
CA VAL A 580 10.78 -8.59 1.72
C VAL A 580 11.05 -8.15 3.17
N GLY A 581 12.27 -7.68 3.42
CA GLY A 581 12.76 -7.33 4.77
C GLY A 581 12.37 -5.93 5.26
N GLY A 582 11.84 -5.06 4.39
CA GLY A 582 11.54 -3.65 4.71
C GLY A 582 10.49 -3.43 5.81
N PHE A 583 9.83 -4.49 6.28
CA PHE A 583 8.76 -4.48 7.27
C PHE A 583 9.10 -5.23 8.57
N GLY A 584 10.36 -5.60 8.77
CA GLY A 584 10.80 -6.34 9.94
C GLY A 584 10.39 -7.81 9.94
N GLY A 585 10.27 -8.36 11.14
CA GLY A 585 9.91 -9.75 11.39
C GLY A 585 11.01 -10.73 10.96
N VAL A 586 10.58 -11.99 10.77
CA VAL A 586 11.47 -13.07 10.32
C VAL A 586 12.13 -12.74 8.98
N ALA A 587 11.43 -12.09 8.06
CA ALA A 587 11.98 -11.68 6.76
C ALA A 587 13.25 -10.83 6.93
N ALA A 588 13.19 -9.77 7.77
CA ALA A 588 14.34 -8.92 8.04
C ALA A 588 15.44 -9.66 8.84
N MET A 589 15.05 -10.51 9.79
CA MET A 589 15.99 -11.33 10.55
C MET A 589 16.83 -12.23 9.62
N VAL A 590 16.22 -12.89 8.63
CA VAL A 590 16.95 -13.71 7.65
C VAL A 590 17.81 -12.86 6.73
N VAL A 591 17.33 -11.68 6.30
CA VAL A 591 18.13 -10.72 5.54
C VAL A 591 19.41 -10.35 6.29
N ASP A 592 19.32 -10.05 7.59
CA ASP A 592 20.48 -9.71 8.42
C ASP A 592 21.49 -10.87 8.45
N ILE A 593 21.03 -12.11 8.66
CA ILE A 593 21.91 -13.30 8.65
C ILE A 593 22.62 -13.46 7.30
N LEU A 594 21.91 -13.27 6.19
CA LEU A 594 22.46 -13.33 4.83
C LEU A 594 23.49 -12.21 4.58
N GLN A 595 23.35 -11.07 5.24
CA GLN A 595 24.29 -9.95 5.24
C GLN A 595 25.42 -10.10 6.28
N GLY A 596 25.49 -11.23 6.97
CA GLY A 596 26.52 -11.51 7.98
C GLY A 596 26.31 -10.82 9.33
N LYS A 597 25.12 -10.24 9.58
CA LYS A 597 24.75 -9.64 10.87
C LYS A 597 24.04 -10.68 11.72
N ASP A 598 24.52 -10.91 12.93
CA ASP A 598 23.85 -11.78 13.90
C ASP A 598 22.61 -11.10 14.50
N ARG A 599 21.63 -11.93 14.88
CA ARG A 599 20.38 -11.52 15.53
C ARG A 599 20.15 -12.40 16.74
N GLU A 600 19.93 -11.79 17.91
CA GLU A 600 19.65 -12.52 19.15
C GLU A 600 18.42 -13.41 18.98
N GLU A 601 17.43 -12.94 18.22
CA GLU A 601 16.18 -13.63 17.96
C GLU A 601 16.36 -14.89 17.08
N MET A 602 17.51 -15.03 16.43
CA MET A 602 17.94 -16.21 15.67
C MET A 602 18.80 -17.15 16.52
N THR A 603 18.60 -17.20 17.85
CA THR A 603 19.35 -18.07 18.77
C THR A 603 18.43 -18.97 19.59
N TRP A 604 18.97 -20.08 20.10
CA TRP A 604 18.24 -20.91 21.05
C TRP A 604 17.96 -20.18 22.38
N ASP A 605 18.86 -19.31 22.83
CA ASP A 605 18.71 -18.61 24.11
C ASP A 605 17.55 -17.61 24.11
N TYR A 606 17.28 -16.97 22.98
CA TYR A 606 16.06 -16.19 22.83
C TYR A 606 14.82 -17.09 22.74
N GLN A 607 14.89 -18.14 21.92
CA GLN A 607 13.72 -18.93 21.51
C GLN A 607 13.27 -19.96 22.54
N ARG A 608 14.13 -20.35 23.49
CA ARG A 608 13.79 -21.22 24.63
C ARG A 608 12.79 -20.60 25.60
N ASN A 609 12.58 -19.28 25.52
CA ASN A 609 11.62 -18.56 26.36
C ASN A 609 10.16 -18.85 25.97
N ALA A 610 9.92 -19.45 24.79
CA ALA A 610 8.57 -19.82 24.39
C ALA A 610 8.01 -20.99 25.24
N PRO A 611 6.70 -21.05 25.54
CA PRO A 611 6.10 -22.03 26.46
C PRO A 611 6.36 -23.49 26.11
N HIS A 612 6.95 -24.30 27.00
CA HIS A 612 7.31 -25.72 26.74
C HIS A 612 8.42 -25.97 25.70
N ALA A 613 9.16 -24.94 25.25
CA ALA A 613 10.18 -25.10 24.20
C ALA A 613 11.26 -26.14 24.58
N GLU A 614 11.78 -26.11 25.80
CA GLU A 614 12.84 -27.04 26.26
C GLU A 614 12.34 -28.49 26.38
N ALA A 615 11.14 -28.66 26.93
CA ALA A 615 10.52 -29.97 27.07
C ALA A 615 10.19 -30.59 25.70
N MET A 616 9.68 -29.78 24.76
CA MET A 616 9.48 -30.19 23.37
C MET A 616 10.80 -30.59 22.70
N ARG A 617 11.88 -29.81 22.85
CA ARG A 617 13.20 -30.16 22.30
C ARG A 617 13.69 -31.51 22.84
N THR A 618 13.41 -31.81 24.11
CA THR A 618 13.70 -33.11 24.73
C THR A 618 12.88 -34.24 24.10
N LEU A 619 11.60 -34.00 23.79
CA LEU A 619 10.75 -34.96 23.10
C LEU A 619 11.25 -35.29 21.69
N TYR A 620 11.62 -34.28 20.89
CA TYR A 620 12.24 -34.49 19.57
C TYR A 620 13.46 -35.41 19.69
N LYS A 621 14.37 -35.12 20.64
CA LYS A 621 15.55 -35.96 20.87
C LYS A 621 15.21 -37.39 21.29
N LYS A 622 14.25 -37.56 22.21
CA LYS A 622 13.83 -38.88 22.72
C LYS A 622 13.23 -39.75 21.61
N ARG A 623 12.54 -39.13 20.66
CA ARG A 623 11.87 -39.81 19.54
C ARG A 623 12.74 -39.99 18.31
N GLY A 624 13.94 -39.40 18.29
CA GLY A 624 14.87 -39.48 17.16
C GLY A 624 14.46 -38.59 15.98
N ASP A 625 13.60 -37.61 16.23
CA ASP A 625 13.14 -36.66 15.21
C ASP A 625 14.17 -35.57 14.96
N ASN A 626 14.24 -35.09 13.72
CA ASN A 626 15.18 -34.05 13.35
C ASN A 626 14.87 -32.73 14.10
N TRP A 627 15.83 -32.25 14.89
CA TRP A 627 15.83 -30.93 15.48
C TRP A 627 16.96 -30.12 14.84
N GLN A 628 16.64 -29.39 13.79
CA GLN A 628 17.59 -28.46 13.19
C GLN A 628 17.83 -27.28 14.13
N GLY A 629 19.09 -27.10 14.53
CA GLY A 629 19.50 -26.03 15.43
C GLY A 629 19.62 -24.67 14.74
N TYR A 630 19.56 -23.58 15.51
CA TYR A 630 19.73 -22.23 14.96
C TYR A 630 21.12 -22.00 14.33
N ASP A 631 22.19 -22.51 14.95
CA ASP A 631 23.55 -22.43 14.40
C ASP A 631 23.67 -23.15 13.04
N GLU A 632 22.96 -24.26 12.88
CA GLU A 632 22.90 -25.02 11.63
C GLU A 632 22.14 -24.22 10.56
N MET A 633 20.98 -23.66 10.89
CA MET A 633 20.21 -22.79 9.98
C MET A 633 21.01 -21.57 9.54
N ILE A 634 21.70 -20.90 10.48
CA ILE A 634 22.58 -19.76 10.18
C ILE A 634 23.70 -20.19 9.22
N THR A 635 24.32 -21.35 9.48
CA THR A 635 25.37 -21.90 8.61
C THR A 635 24.85 -22.17 7.20
N ILE A 636 23.67 -22.77 7.07
CA ILE A 636 23.03 -23.02 5.77
C ILE A 636 22.77 -21.70 5.03
N LEU A 637 22.15 -20.72 5.69
CA LEU A 637 21.83 -19.43 5.10
C LEU A 637 23.09 -18.69 4.64
N ARG A 638 24.13 -18.63 5.49
CA ARG A 638 25.42 -18.00 5.15
C ARG A 638 26.12 -18.71 4.00
N ASN A 639 26.10 -20.04 3.97
CA ASN A 639 26.73 -20.81 2.89
C ASN A 639 26.00 -20.65 1.54
N LYS A 640 24.67 -20.53 1.57
CA LYS A 640 23.87 -20.20 0.37
C LYS A 640 24.14 -18.77 -0.07
N GLY A 641 24.23 -17.84 0.87
CA GLY A 641 24.34 -16.41 0.59
C GLY A 641 23.12 -15.85 -0.14
N ILE A 642 23.17 -14.56 -0.45
CA ILE A 642 22.06 -13.81 -1.07
C ILE A 642 21.63 -14.46 -2.41
N ALA A 643 22.57 -14.77 -3.29
CA ALA A 643 22.26 -15.39 -4.58
C ALA A 643 21.76 -16.83 -4.48
N GLY A 644 22.16 -17.58 -3.44
CA GLY A 644 21.82 -19.00 -3.30
C GLY A 644 20.41 -19.27 -2.78
N ILE A 645 19.75 -18.28 -2.16
CA ILE A 645 18.34 -18.41 -1.74
C ILE A 645 17.34 -18.14 -2.88
N ASN A 646 17.77 -17.42 -3.91
CA ASN A 646 16.97 -17.13 -5.10
C ASN A 646 17.90 -16.71 -6.25
N THR A 647 18.06 -17.61 -7.21
CA THR A 647 18.92 -17.41 -8.39
C THR A 647 18.24 -16.60 -9.51
N LEU A 648 16.94 -16.29 -9.35
CA LEU A 648 16.15 -15.54 -10.33
C LEU A 648 16.35 -14.02 -10.23
N LEU A 649 17.04 -13.56 -9.17
CA LEU A 649 17.31 -12.15 -8.91
C LEU A 649 18.81 -11.88 -8.92
N THR A 650 19.17 -10.71 -9.43
CA THR A 650 20.53 -10.17 -9.27
C THR A 650 20.78 -9.72 -7.82
N GLU A 651 22.04 -9.56 -7.44
CA GLU A 651 22.40 -9.10 -6.09
C GLU A 651 21.80 -7.72 -5.76
N GLU A 652 21.75 -6.81 -6.74
CA GLU A 652 21.15 -5.48 -6.57
C GLU A 652 19.63 -5.54 -6.40
N GLU A 653 18.95 -6.46 -7.12
CA GLU A 653 17.51 -6.68 -6.95
C GLU A 653 17.18 -7.29 -5.59
N HIS A 654 18.03 -8.18 -5.09
CA HIS A 654 17.93 -8.69 -3.72
C HIS A 654 18.05 -7.56 -2.70
N LYS A 655 19.13 -6.76 -2.77
CA LYS A 655 19.34 -5.63 -1.86
C LYS A 655 18.16 -4.66 -1.87
N LEU A 656 17.61 -4.40 -3.05
CA LEU A 656 16.44 -3.53 -3.19
C LEU A 656 15.19 -4.16 -2.55
N LEU A 657 14.88 -5.42 -2.86
CA LEU A 657 13.72 -6.13 -2.31
C LEU A 657 13.80 -6.27 -0.77
N PHE A 658 15.00 -6.44 -0.24
CA PHE A 658 15.26 -6.55 1.19
C PHE A 658 14.91 -5.28 1.97
N HIS A 659 14.95 -4.11 1.32
CA HIS A 659 14.89 -2.82 2.02
C HIS A 659 13.78 -1.88 1.51
N THR A 660 13.22 -2.14 0.34
CA THR A 660 12.12 -1.34 -0.19
C THR A 660 10.87 -1.46 0.68
N ARG A 661 10.08 -0.39 0.67
CA ARG A 661 8.74 -0.31 1.28
C ARG A 661 7.67 0.07 0.25
N ASP A 662 8.05 0.17 -1.02
CA ASP A 662 7.16 0.44 -2.14
C ASP A 662 6.58 -0.88 -2.69
N PRO A 663 5.26 -1.13 -2.56
CA PRO A 663 4.63 -2.33 -3.06
C PRO A 663 4.74 -2.51 -4.58
N ILE A 664 4.79 -1.42 -5.37
CA ILE A 664 4.93 -1.50 -6.83
C ILE A 664 6.32 -2.03 -7.17
N LEU A 665 7.35 -1.52 -6.51
CA LEU A 665 8.72 -1.97 -6.72
C LEU A 665 8.92 -3.43 -6.28
N MET A 666 8.35 -3.82 -5.14
CA MET A 666 8.35 -5.23 -4.70
C MET A 666 7.68 -6.12 -5.74
N ALA A 667 6.47 -5.78 -6.16
CA ALA A 667 5.72 -6.53 -7.15
C ALA A 667 6.50 -6.63 -8.46
N SER A 668 7.16 -5.55 -8.89
CA SER A 668 7.96 -5.52 -10.11
C SER A 668 9.13 -6.52 -10.05
N ILE A 669 9.90 -6.52 -8.96
CA ILE A 669 11.02 -7.45 -8.78
C ILE A 669 10.53 -8.90 -8.70
N ILE A 670 9.42 -9.14 -7.98
CA ILE A 670 8.83 -10.48 -7.82
C ILE A 670 8.29 -11.00 -9.16
N ILE A 671 7.47 -10.21 -9.86
CA ILE A 671 6.91 -10.55 -11.19
C ILE A 671 8.04 -10.82 -12.18
N LYS A 672 9.10 -10.00 -12.13
CA LYS A 672 10.30 -10.23 -12.92
C LYS A 672 10.90 -11.61 -12.61
N GLY A 673 11.32 -11.84 -11.37
CA GLY A 673 11.95 -13.11 -11.00
C GLY A 673 11.08 -14.33 -11.32
N LEU A 674 9.78 -14.29 -11.00
CA LEU A 674 8.85 -15.39 -11.31
C LEU A 674 8.71 -15.65 -12.82
N GLY A 675 8.89 -14.64 -13.66
CA GLY A 675 8.85 -14.77 -15.12
C GLY A 675 10.04 -15.52 -15.71
N GLU A 676 11.14 -15.68 -14.96
CA GLU A 676 12.32 -16.47 -15.36
C GLU A 676 12.16 -17.97 -15.06
N LEU A 677 11.11 -18.36 -14.32
CA LEU A 677 10.82 -19.75 -13.94
C LEU A 677 10.18 -20.60 -15.06
#